data_AF-A0A7K3ZPZ5-F1
#
_entry.id   AF-A0A7K3ZPZ5-F1
#
_cell.length_a   1.000
_cell.length_b   1.000
_cell.length_c   1.000
_cell.angle_alpha   90.00
_cell.angle_beta   90.00
_cell.angle_gamma   90.00
#
_symmetry.space_group_name_H-M   'P 1'
#
loop_
_entity.id
_entity.type
_entity.pdbx_description
1 polymer ?
#
loop_
_entity_poly.entity_id
_entity_poly.type
_entity_poly.pdbx_seq_one_letter_code
_entity_poly.pdbx_strand_id
1 'polypeptide(L)'
;MKTQKIATIFGLIMIASMLTTMAITPVQGQSYTGTKKTYAYVGATPNPVAVGEEVLVHLGISEALQITQDKWFGLTVTVTKPDGTTLTLGPFNTDSTGGTGTVLVPDQEGTYKLQTHFPAQWYNYSTNDFFLGQQNVKCYYEASDSEVLNLIVGAEASKFWPGFSLPTEYWSRPIDSQIREWWSVSGSWLSPGSYGGAETLGQDDAPETAHIIWQKQLQIGGLAGGSGISEPAAVFPGDAYEGKFSNSLVIMGVLIYQKFDSVGESVSTMGTNLVGAKKVDNWIVAVDIHTGETLWEKALYDPNGSRVVPQYGQVMYWKSYNTQGVYPILFCGVSGGFFGGASSTLEAFDPFTGRWLFEYQNMPSGTRQYGPNGEIMIYTINQQAGYMTIWNSSSVIDAYWGTTENSPMFGSYQPQGKIINAQGKCPVTYATPFGYNGFTHNITIPKGLLGSAQLVYADDVIVGYQRLQTSGMFTVITLNDAPFVLWGIDAKTGALKFNKTIAAPAGNVTLSVSTGSQDDRVIVLWSKELRQFWAYSIDNGNLVWGPTPAQNYLDIFAMYPRIYNHILYSNGMSGIMYAYDAKTGNLLWNYTYKDPWSETLWSDYWSSLRPRIIADGKIYLGQSEHSVNQPQPRGAPFVCLNATTGEVIWQVAGLFRQTDWGGSAVMGDSIIATMDSYNQMVYGIGKGATATTVSAPDTSVEYGKAVTIKGTVTDVSPGTADEKVKIRFPNGVAAVSDDSMSDWMLYVYKQFTRPTNASGVQVSINVIDSNGNYRTIGTTTSSSEGFFSYTWTPDIAGEYQVYAIFEGSNGYYGSRAQNAFVVEEQASPTSTVQPTVANPPYETYIIAMGIAIIVALALATVLILRKKP
;
A
#
# COMPACT_ATOMS: atom_id res chain seq x y z
N MET A 1 -9.01 10.99 73.51
CA MET A 1 -7.90 11.96 73.30
C MET A 1 -6.50 11.48 73.70
N LYS A 2 -6.31 10.51 74.61
CA LYS A 2 -4.95 10.04 74.99
C LYS A 2 -4.30 9.05 73.98
N THR A 3 -5.08 8.24 73.28
CA THR A 3 -4.57 7.23 72.31
C THR A 3 -4.16 7.81 70.96
N GLN A 4 -4.83 8.86 70.46
CA GLN A 4 -4.42 9.56 69.23
C GLN A 4 -3.05 10.25 69.37
N LYS A 5 -2.72 10.81 70.54
CA LYS A 5 -1.42 11.46 70.77
C LYS A 5 -0.26 10.46 70.74
N ILE A 6 -0.46 9.23 71.21
CA ILE A 6 0.58 8.18 71.21
C ILE A 6 0.82 7.64 69.79
N ALA A 7 -0.23 7.46 68.99
CA ALA A 7 -0.10 7.05 67.58
C ALA A 7 0.57 8.12 66.71
N THR A 8 0.28 9.41 66.94
CA THR A 8 0.96 10.52 66.26
C THR A 8 2.43 10.62 66.67
N ILE A 9 2.76 10.37 67.94
CA ILE A 9 4.16 10.34 68.42
C ILE A 9 4.92 9.14 67.85
N PHE A 10 4.33 7.94 67.80
CA PHE A 10 4.96 6.78 67.16
C PHE A 10 5.09 6.95 65.64
N GLY A 11 4.11 7.58 64.97
CA GLY A 11 4.19 7.95 63.56
C GLY A 11 5.29 8.99 63.29
N LEU A 12 5.43 10.00 64.14
CA LEU A 12 6.52 10.98 64.05
C LEU A 12 7.89 10.38 64.37
N ILE A 13 7.98 9.41 65.28
CA ILE A 13 9.24 8.70 65.58
C ILE A 13 9.59 7.70 64.47
N MET A 14 8.61 7.05 63.83
CA MET A 14 8.82 6.22 62.64
C MET A 14 9.24 7.07 61.44
N ILE A 15 8.60 8.21 61.21
CA ILE A 15 9.00 9.17 60.16
C ILE A 15 10.39 9.76 60.47
N ALA A 16 10.69 10.09 61.74
CA ALA A 16 12.02 10.58 62.13
C ALA A 16 13.11 9.50 62.09
N SER A 17 12.78 8.22 62.34
CA SER A 17 13.72 7.09 62.21
C SER A 17 13.94 6.66 60.75
N MET A 18 12.94 6.81 59.88
CA MET A 18 13.10 6.68 58.43
C MET A 18 13.87 7.89 57.83
N LEU A 19 13.69 9.10 58.37
CA LEU A 19 14.45 10.28 57.96
C LEU A 19 15.91 10.26 58.46
N THR A 20 16.20 9.62 59.60
CA THR A 20 17.59 9.50 60.10
C THR A 20 18.37 8.37 59.46
N THR A 21 17.70 7.36 58.88
CA THR A 21 18.34 6.38 57.97
C THR A 21 18.50 6.90 56.55
N MET A 22 17.81 8.00 56.20
CA MET A 22 18.03 8.81 54.99
C MET A 22 18.76 10.12 55.27
N ALA A 23 19.56 10.19 56.33
CA ALA A 23 20.59 11.22 56.44
C ALA A 23 21.66 10.93 55.37
N ILE A 24 21.36 11.32 54.13
CA ILE A 24 22.36 11.47 53.07
C ILE A 24 23.29 12.56 53.58
N THR A 25 24.40 12.17 54.21
CA THR A 25 25.53 13.07 54.41
C THR A 25 25.84 13.66 53.04
N PRO A 26 25.94 15.00 52.87
CA PRO A 26 26.37 15.56 51.60
C PRO A 26 27.74 14.98 51.29
N VAL A 27 27.78 14.00 50.39
CA VAL A 27 29.03 13.46 49.86
C VAL A 27 29.63 14.60 49.07
N GLN A 28 30.79 15.11 49.50
CA GLN A 28 31.53 16.10 48.72
C GLN A 28 31.73 15.54 47.31
N GLY A 29 31.42 16.34 46.28
CA GLY A 29 31.62 15.93 44.90
C GLY A 29 33.07 15.48 44.69
N GLN A 30 33.24 14.24 44.26
CA GLN A 30 34.57 13.64 44.09
C GLN A 30 35.09 13.98 42.70
N SER A 31 36.38 14.29 42.63
CA SER A 31 37.07 14.58 41.37
C SER A 31 38.13 13.51 41.13
N TYR A 32 37.99 12.80 40.02
CA TYR A 32 38.93 11.77 39.59
C TYR A 32 39.76 12.32 38.44
N THR A 33 41.07 12.19 38.51
CA THR A 33 41.97 12.48 37.38
C THR A 33 42.94 11.32 37.23
N GLY A 34 43.04 10.77 36.03
CA GLY A 34 43.90 9.61 35.80
C GLY A 34 44.01 9.24 34.33
N THR A 35 44.65 8.11 34.11
CA THR A 35 44.90 7.53 32.80
C THR A 35 44.28 6.14 32.74
N LYS A 36 43.71 5.79 31.59
CA LYS A 36 43.10 4.48 31.33
C LYS A 36 43.66 3.88 30.05
N LYS A 37 44.14 2.65 30.14
CA LYS A 37 44.47 1.83 28.97
C LYS A 37 43.20 1.52 28.19
N THR A 38 43.24 1.72 26.86
CA THR A 38 42.12 1.42 25.95
C THR A 38 42.31 0.09 25.24
N TYR A 39 41.21 -0.44 24.71
CA TYR A 39 41.19 -1.65 23.91
C TYR A 39 40.42 -1.39 22.62
N ALA A 40 41.14 -1.06 21.55
CA ALA A 40 40.57 -0.94 20.22
C ALA A 40 40.15 -2.31 19.67
N TYR A 41 39.09 -2.33 18.85
CA TYR A 41 38.63 -3.51 18.15
C TYR A 41 38.40 -3.24 16.66
N VAL A 42 38.42 -4.33 15.89
CA VAL A 42 38.03 -4.34 14.49
C VAL A 42 37.22 -5.61 14.23
N GLY A 43 36.10 -5.46 13.53
CA GLY A 43 35.27 -6.51 12.98
C GLY A 43 35.09 -6.29 11.49
N ALA A 44 34.86 -7.36 10.74
CA ALA A 44 34.58 -7.32 9.31
C ALA A 44 33.47 -8.33 9.00
N THR A 45 32.36 -7.86 8.44
CA THR A 45 31.19 -8.70 8.13
C THR A 45 30.65 -8.33 6.74
N PRO A 46 30.46 -9.30 5.83
CA PRO A 46 30.74 -10.73 6.00
C PRO A 46 32.26 -11.03 5.97
N ASN A 47 32.65 -12.16 6.57
CA ASN A 47 34.01 -12.72 6.51
C ASN A 47 33.91 -14.26 6.62
N PRO A 48 34.20 -15.03 5.55
CA PRO A 48 34.76 -14.62 4.26
C PRO A 48 33.81 -13.78 3.39
N VAL A 49 34.34 -13.15 2.33
CA VAL A 49 33.62 -12.29 1.37
C VAL A 49 34.15 -12.50 -0.06
N ALA A 50 33.39 -12.13 -1.10
CA ALA A 50 33.88 -12.15 -2.48
C ALA A 50 34.60 -10.86 -2.90
N VAL A 51 35.45 -10.96 -3.92
CA VAL A 51 36.00 -9.77 -4.61
C VAL A 51 34.86 -8.91 -5.18
N GLY A 52 34.90 -7.61 -4.92
CA GLY A 52 33.92 -6.63 -5.38
C GLY A 52 32.68 -6.49 -4.49
N GLU A 53 32.53 -7.31 -3.44
CA GLU A 53 31.43 -7.18 -2.47
C GLU A 53 31.76 -6.18 -1.35
N GLU A 54 30.73 -5.52 -0.82
CA GLU A 54 30.86 -4.61 0.32
C GLU A 54 31.06 -5.38 1.63
N VAL A 55 32.04 -4.95 2.43
CA VAL A 55 32.30 -5.42 3.79
C VAL A 55 32.09 -4.28 4.76
N LEU A 56 31.24 -4.49 5.77
CA LEU A 56 31.14 -3.60 6.91
C LEU A 56 32.34 -3.84 7.83
N VAL A 57 33.25 -2.86 7.87
CA VAL A 57 34.32 -2.79 8.86
C VAL A 57 33.79 -2.08 10.09
N HIS A 58 33.53 -2.83 11.16
CA HIS A 58 33.12 -2.31 12.46
C HIS A 58 34.36 -2.01 13.30
N LEU A 59 34.57 -0.74 13.69
CA LEU A 59 35.76 -0.28 14.40
C LEU A 59 35.37 0.54 15.63
N GLY A 60 36.23 0.53 16.65
CA GLY A 60 35.94 1.27 17.87
C GLY A 60 36.89 0.94 19.01
N ILE A 61 36.50 1.36 20.21
CA ILE A 61 37.10 0.94 21.48
C ILE A 61 36.04 0.41 22.44
N SER A 62 36.45 -0.35 23.45
CA SER A 62 35.54 -0.96 24.44
C SER A 62 34.77 0.03 25.32
N GLU A 63 35.13 1.32 25.31
CA GLU A 63 34.58 2.33 26.20
C GLU A 63 33.48 3.17 25.57
N ALA A 64 32.29 3.07 26.16
CA ALA A 64 31.20 4.00 25.93
C ALA A 64 31.49 5.37 26.59
N LEU A 65 30.84 6.40 26.06
CA LEU A 65 30.87 7.78 26.51
C LEU A 65 29.64 8.08 27.37
N GLN A 66 29.72 9.16 28.16
CA GLN A 66 28.72 9.50 29.17
C GLN A 66 27.38 9.96 28.59
N ILE A 67 27.39 10.57 27.40
CA ILE A 67 26.19 11.11 26.74
C ILE A 67 26.16 10.75 25.25
N THR A 68 24.98 10.75 24.64
CA THR A 68 24.79 10.20 23.29
C THR A 68 25.36 11.07 22.17
N GLN A 69 25.65 12.36 22.45
CA GLN A 69 26.26 13.28 21.48
C GLN A 69 27.80 13.18 21.45
N ASP A 70 28.40 12.61 22.49
CA ASP A 70 29.84 12.47 22.58
C ASP A 70 30.33 11.39 21.63
N LYS A 71 31.57 11.56 21.16
CA LYS A 71 32.25 10.63 20.26
C LYS A 71 33.73 10.55 20.60
N TRP A 72 34.34 9.42 20.28
CA TRP A 72 35.79 9.31 20.17
C TRP A 72 36.23 9.82 18.81
N PHE A 73 37.38 10.47 18.75
CA PHE A 73 37.87 11.12 17.54
C PHE A 73 39.08 10.41 16.95
N GLY A 74 39.18 10.45 15.61
CA GLY A 74 40.43 10.19 14.91
C GLY A 74 40.82 8.71 14.76
N LEU A 75 39.88 7.78 14.89
CA LEU A 75 40.17 6.36 14.69
C LEU A 75 40.51 6.09 13.22
N THR A 76 41.53 5.27 12.97
CA THR A 76 41.87 4.85 11.60
C THR A 76 41.92 3.34 11.52
N VAL A 77 41.78 2.78 10.31
CA VAL A 77 42.00 1.35 10.07
C VAL A 77 43.10 1.19 9.04
N THR A 78 44.18 0.49 9.39
CA THR A 78 45.17 0.04 8.41
C THR A 78 44.69 -1.24 7.77
N VAL A 79 44.56 -1.22 6.44
CA VAL A 79 44.20 -2.35 5.59
C VAL A 79 45.44 -2.75 4.81
N THR A 80 46.06 -3.88 5.17
CA THR A 80 47.15 -4.47 4.36
C THR A 80 46.55 -5.47 3.40
N LYS A 81 46.69 -5.21 2.11
CA LYS A 81 46.20 -6.03 1.03
C LYS A 81 47.06 -7.30 0.83
N PRO A 82 46.57 -8.33 0.12
CA PRO A 82 47.33 -9.55 -0.20
C PRO A 82 48.68 -9.33 -0.88
N ASP A 83 48.81 -8.30 -1.72
CA ASP A 83 50.06 -7.92 -2.41
C ASP A 83 51.06 -7.16 -1.52
N GLY A 84 50.72 -6.88 -0.26
CA GLY A 84 51.52 -6.15 0.71
C GLY A 84 51.35 -4.63 0.67
N THR A 85 50.55 -4.09 -0.25
CA THR A 85 50.20 -2.66 -0.24
C THR A 85 49.26 -2.34 0.92
N THR A 86 49.34 -1.10 1.43
CA THR A 86 48.50 -0.65 2.54
C THR A 86 47.57 0.49 2.13
N LEU A 87 46.37 0.48 2.70
CA LEU A 87 45.38 1.55 2.63
C LEU A 87 45.00 1.94 4.06
N THR A 88 44.92 3.24 4.35
CA THR A 88 44.41 3.74 5.63
C THR A 88 42.99 4.26 5.42
N LEU A 89 42.03 3.69 6.15
CA LEU A 89 40.67 4.18 6.23
C LEU A 89 40.55 5.17 7.40
N GLY A 90 39.75 6.21 7.23
CA GLY A 90 39.52 7.26 8.23
C GLY A 90 40.30 8.54 7.97
N PRO A 91 40.42 9.45 8.96
CA PRO A 91 39.97 9.29 10.35
C PRO A 91 38.45 9.24 10.51
N PHE A 92 37.98 8.42 11.44
CA PHE A 92 36.57 8.25 11.81
C PHE A 92 36.31 8.73 13.24
N ASN A 93 35.07 9.13 13.48
CA ASN A 93 34.56 9.38 14.82
C ASN A 93 33.55 8.30 15.21
N THR A 94 33.53 7.89 16.47
CA THR A 94 32.55 6.90 16.97
C THR A 94 31.18 7.53 17.23
N ASP A 95 30.18 6.72 17.54
CA ASP A 95 29.07 7.17 18.38
C ASP A 95 29.43 7.02 19.88
N SER A 96 28.46 7.31 20.75
CA SER A 96 28.67 7.25 22.20
C SER A 96 28.84 5.83 22.75
N THR A 97 28.56 4.77 21.98
CA THR A 97 28.79 3.38 22.43
C THR A 97 30.27 2.99 22.36
N GLY A 98 31.08 3.80 21.65
CA GLY A 98 32.49 3.54 21.42
C GLY A 98 32.79 2.90 20.06
N GLY A 99 31.77 2.65 19.23
CA GLY A 99 31.88 2.03 17.90
C GLY A 99 31.47 2.93 16.73
N THR A 100 31.88 2.54 15.53
CA THR A 100 31.42 3.07 14.24
C THR A 100 31.71 2.08 13.12
N GLY A 101 31.20 2.35 11.92
CA GLY A 101 31.36 1.48 10.76
C GLY A 101 31.84 2.24 9.52
N THR A 102 32.55 1.54 8.65
CA THR A 102 32.84 1.98 7.28
C THR A 102 32.74 0.81 6.31
N VAL A 103 32.60 1.09 5.01
CA VAL A 103 32.52 0.07 3.97
C VAL A 103 33.87 -0.08 3.30
N LEU A 104 34.35 -1.33 3.18
CA LEU A 104 35.50 -1.71 2.37
C LEU A 104 35.00 -2.59 1.22
N VAL A 105 35.45 -2.33 -0.01
CA VAL A 105 35.20 -3.20 -1.16
C VAL A 105 36.54 -3.81 -1.59
N PRO A 106 36.81 -5.09 -1.27
CA PRO A 106 38.04 -5.75 -1.67
C PRO A 106 38.13 -5.92 -3.19
N ASP A 107 39.30 -5.67 -3.76
CA ASP A 107 39.56 -5.66 -5.21
C ASP A 107 40.43 -6.84 -5.70
N GLN A 108 40.90 -7.70 -4.81
CA GLN A 108 41.69 -8.89 -5.14
C GLN A 108 41.42 -10.04 -4.17
N GLU A 109 41.65 -11.27 -4.61
CA GLU A 109 41.55 -12.46 -3.76
C GLU A 109 42.72 -12.53 -2.78
N GLY A 110 42.48 -13.13 -1.62
CA GLY A 110 43.49 -13.39 -0.60
C GLY A 110 43.12 -12.84 0.78
N THR A 111 44.09 -12.86 1.70
CA THR A 111 43.88 -12.39 3.07
C THR A 111 44.25 -10.92 3.20
N TYR A 112 43.26 -10.08 3.49
CA TYR A 112 43.46 -8.70 3.92
C TYR A 112 43.66 -8.68 5.44
N LYS A 113 44.60 -7.87 5.92
CA LYS A 113 44.83 -7.66 7.36
C LYS A 113 44.31 -6.29 7.76
N LEU A 114 43.34 -6.27 8.67
CA LEU A 114 42.69 -5.07 9.18
C LEU A 114 43.16 -4.81 10.62
N GLN A 115 43.54 -3.57 10.92
CA GLN A 115 43.88 -3.16 12.28
C GLN A 115 43.36 -1.75 12.56
N THR A 116 42.51 -1.61 13.57
CA THR A 116 42.04 -0.30 14.05
C THR A 116 43.11 0.33 14.94
N HIS A 117 43.34 1.63 14.76
CA HIS A 117 44.22 2.45 15.57
C HIS A 117 43.39 3.55 16.25
N PHE A 118 43.35 3.52 17.59
CA PHE A 118 42.74 4.58 18.39
C PHE A 118 43.81 5.57 18.87
N PRO A 119 43.66 6.88 18.58
CA PRO A 119 44.59 7.88 19.08
C PRO A 119 44.28 8.23 20.54
N ALA A 120 45.35 8.41 21.33
CA ALA A 120 45.24 8.81 22.73
C ALA A 120 44.54 10.18 22.85
N GLN A 121 43.55 10.29 23.72
CA GLN A 121 42.78 11.51 23.88
C GLN A 121 42.17 11.65 25.28
N TRP A 122 41.84 12.89 25.63
CA TRP A 122 41.13 13.19 26.87
C TRP A 122 39.62 13.02 26.67
N TYR A 123 38.97 12.38 27.64
CA TYR A 123 37.53 12.47 27.81
C TYR A 123 37.21 12.89 29.24
N ASN A 124 36.60 14.07 29.34
CA ASN A 124 36.31 14.73 30.60
C ASN A 124 34.81 14.89 30.72
N TYR A 125 34.22 14.35 31.77
CA TYR A 125 32.77 14.36 31.95
C TYR A 125 32.40 14.51 33.42
N SER A 126 31.16 14.93 33.64
CA SER A 126 30.54 14.96 34.96
C SER A 126 29.36 13.99 34.96
N THR A 127 29.24 13.18 36.01
CA THR A 127 28.13 12.25 36.18
C THR A 127 27.64 12.27 37.61
N ASN A 128 26.42 11.80 37.87
CA ASN A 128 25.87 11.70 39.22
C ASN A 128 25.63 10.23 39.54
N ASP A 129 26.43 9.69 40.45
CA ASP A 129 26.28 8.32 40.92
C ASP A 129 25.23 8.25 42.03
N PHE A 130 24.40 7.21 42.01
CA PHE A 130 23.31 7.05 42.97
C PHE A 130 23.77 7.00 44.44
N PHE A 131 24.96 6.44 44.70
CA PHE A 131 25.52 6.29 46.04
C PHE A 131 26.60 7.33 46.36
N LEU A 132 27.35 7.78 45.34
CA LEU A 132 28.53 8.65 45.52
C LEU A 132 28.26 10.13 45.19
N GLY A 133 27.08 10.47 44.68
CA GLY A 133 26.75 11.84 44.29
C GLY A 133 27.54 12.31 43.06
N GLN A 134 27.72 13.63 42.91
CA GLN A 134 28.33 14.23 41.72
C GLN A 134 29.81 13.86 41.60
N GLN A 135 30.18 13.33 40.43
CA GLN A 135 31.53 12.93 40.04
C GLN A 135 32.02 13.80 38.90
N ASN A 136 33.25 14.31 38.99
CA ASN A 136 33.93 14.97 37.88
C ASN A 136 35.14 14.13 37.48
N VAL A 137 35.11 13.54 36.29
CA VAL A 137 36.14 12.63 35.79
C VAL A 137 36.94 13.33 34.70
N LYS A 138 38.26 13.38 34.86
CA LYS A 138 39.21 13.74 33.81
C LYS A 138 40.09 12.55 33.50
N CYS A 139 39.78 11.83 32.42
CA CYS A 139 40.49 10.61 32.10
C CYS A 139 41.22 10.76 30.77
N TYR A 140 42.52 10.49 30.78
CA TYR A 140 43.33 10.34 29.57
C TYR A 140 43.24 8.90 29.10
N TYR A 141 42.65 8.70 27.94
CA TYR A 141 42.54 7.39 27.31
C TYR A 141 43.76 7.20 26.42
N GLU A 142 44.59 6.20 26.75
CA GLU A 142 45.82 5.92 26.02
C GLU A 142 45.53 5.45 24.60
N ALA A 143 46.49 5.59 23.69
CA ALA A 143 46.38 5.03 22.35
C ALA A 143 46.39 3.50 22.43
N SER A 144 45.65 2.84 21.56
CA SER A 144 45.70 1.38 21.41
C SER A 144 45.45 0.96 19.98
N ASP A 145 46.00 -0.20 19.65
CA ASP A 145 45.75 -0.89 18.40
C ASP A 145 44.88 -2.11 18.68
N SER A 146 43.97 -2.43 17.77
CA SER A 146 43.25 -3.70 17.83
C SER A 146 44.19 -4.86 17.52
N GLU A 147 43.74 -6.07 17.83
CA GLU A 147 44.30 -7.26 17.19
C GLU A 147 44.12 -7.16 15.66
N VAL A 148 45.02 -7.80 14.91
CA VAL A 148 44.92 -7.86 13.45
C VAL A 148 43.85 -8.88 13.07
N LEU A 149 42.80 -8.41 12.40
CA LEU A 149 41.76 -9.26 11.84
C LEU A 149 42.11 -9.66 10.41
N ASN A 150 42.08 -10.96 10.13
CA ASN A 150 42.21 -11.49 8.78
C ASN A 150 40.83 -11.53 8.11
N LEU A 151 40.63 -10.70 7.10
CA LEU A 151 39.49 -10.78 6.18
C LEU A 151 39.86 -11.70 5.02
N ILE A 152 39.14 -12.81 4.88
CA ILE A 152 39.38 -13.79 3.83
C ILE A 152 38.53 -13.41 2.61
N VAL A 153 39.18 -13.08 1.50
CA VAL A 153 38.52 -12.69 0.24
C VAL A 153 38.71 -13.79 -0.79
N GLY A 154 37.62 -14.30 -1.35
CA GLY A 154 37.62 -15.33 -2.39
C GLY A 154 36.78 -14.96 -3.60
N ALA A 155 36.53 -15.96 -4.47
CA ALA A 155 35.71 -15.79 -5.67
C ALA A 155 34.19 -16.03 -5.44
N GLU A 156 33.82 -16.71 -4.34
CA GLU A 156 32.43 -17.08 -4.08
C GLU A 156 31.65 -15.96 -3.40
N ALA A 157 30.55 -15.53 -4.03
CA ALA A 157 29.62 -14.53 -3.52
C ALA A 157 29.06 -14.89 -2.14
N SER A 158 28.92 -13.89 -1.28
CA SER A 158 28.32 -14.04 0.05
C SER A 158 26.86 -14.47 -0.07
N LYS A 159 26.48 -15.51 0.68
CA LYS A 159 25.08 -15.95 0.76
C LYS A 159 24.34 -15.11 1.81
N PHE A 160 23.41 -14.27 1.35
CA PHE A 160 22.48 -13.56 2.22
C PHE A 160 21.22 -14.39 2.44
N TRP A 161 20.45 -14.04 3.49
CA TRP A 161 19.11 -14.58 3.64
C TRP A 161 18.31 -14.23 2.37
N PRO A 162 17.77 -15.23 1.65
CA PRO A 162 17.06 -14.96 0.40
C PRO A 162 15.79 -14.17 0.71
N GLY A 163 15.49 -13.18 -0.11
CA GLY A 163 14.21 -12.50 -0.05
C GLY A 163 13.05 -13.45 -0.31
N PHE A 164 11.86 -13.11 0.17
CA PHE A 164 10.64 -13.87 -0.09
C PHE A 164 10.00 -13.39 -1.39
N SER A 165 9.38 -14.31 -2.13
CA SER A 165 8.57 -13.94 -3.28
C SER A 165 7.33 -13.16 -2.85
N LEU A 166 6.81 -12.32 -3.74
CA LEU A 166 5.48 -11.74 -3.61
C LEU A 166 4.41 -12.85 -3.48
N PRO A 167 3.25 -12.56 -2.86
CA PRO A 167 2.23 -13.58 -2.59
C PRO A 167 1.68 -14.18 -3.90
N THR A 168 1.66 -15.51 -3.97
CA THR A 168 1.04 -16.26 -5.08
C THR A 168 -0.38 -16.73 -4.74
N GLU A 169 -0.79 -16.58 -3.49
CA GLU A 169 -2.11 -16.88 -2.96
C GLU A 169 -2.69 -15.64 -2.26
N TYR A 170 -4.00 -15.67 -2.01
CA TYR A 170 -4.68 -14.58 -1.32
C TYR A 170 -4.08 -14.36 0.07
N TRP A 171 -3.62 -13.15 0.36
CA TRP A 171 -2.90 -12.82 1.57
C TRP A 171 -3.70 -11.84 2.45
N SER A 172 -3.27 -11.67 3.69
CA SER A 172 -3.90 -10.76 4.64
C SER A 172 -2.86 -10.22 5.64
N ARG A 173 -3.30 -9.29 6.50
CA ARG A 173 -2.49 -8.79 7.62
C ARG A 173 -2.81 -9.57 8.91
N PRO A 174 -1.85 -9.69 9.85
CA PRO A 174 -0.51 -9.10 9.85
C PRO A 174 0.47 -9.79 8.88
N ILE A 175 1.35 -8.99 8.26
CA ILE A 175 2.48 -9.49 7.46
C ILE A 175 3.66 -9.76 8.41
N ASP A 176 4.28 -10.93 8.32
CA ASP A 176 5.49 -11.23 9.10
C ASP A 176 6.63 -10.29 8.69
N SER A 177 7.24 -9.61 9.65
CA SER A 177 8.32 -8.63 9.42
C SER A 177 9.59 -9.19 8.76
N GLN A 178 9.72 -10.52 8.68
CA GLN A 178 10.78 -11.19 7.93
C GLN A 178 10.55 -11.14 6.41
N ILE A 179 9.30 -10.94 5.98
CA ILE A 179 8.87 -10.87 4.57
C ILE A 179 8.95 -9.41 4.12
N ARG A 180 10.18 -8.92 3.96
CA ARG A 180 10.45 -7.50 3.73
C ARG A 180 9.97 -7.04 2.36
N GLU A 181 10.01 -7.93 1.37
CA GLU A 181 9.70 -7.66 -0.02
C GLU A 181 8.24 -7.22 -0.23
N TRP A 182 7.31 -7.67 0.63
CA TRP A 182 5.89 -7.34 0.55
C TRP A 182 5.58 -5.88 0.87
N TRP A 183 6.55 -5.08 1.32
CA TRP A 183 6.39 -3.64 1.48
C TRP A 183 5.91 -2.96 0.17
N SER A 184 6.25 -3.54 -0.98
CA SER A 184 5.93 -2.99 -2.30
C SER A 184 4.48 -3.21 -2.74
N VAL A 185 3.72 -4.06 -2.04
CA VAL A 185 2.28 -4.32 -2.29
C VAL A 185 1.38 -3.97 -1.11
N SER A 186 1.94 -3.37 -0.04
CA SER A 186 1.27 -3.16 1.25
C SER A 186 1.18 -1.68 1.66
N GLY A 187 1.01 -0.81 0.67
CA GLY A 187 0.92 0.65 0.77
C GLY A 187 -0.34 1.16 1.48
N SER A 188 -0.29 2.42 1.92
CA SER A 188 -1.37 3.10 2.64
C SER A 188 -1.82 4.39 1.94
N TRP A 189 -3.04 4.83 2.22
CA TRP A 189 -3.64 6.09 1.77
C TRP A 189 -3.89 7.02 2.95
N LEU A 190 -2.95 7.94 3.19
CA LEU A 190 -2.88 8.69 4.46
C LEU A 190 -3.55 10.07 4.42
N SER A 191 -4.15 10.48 3.31
CA SER A 191 -4.80 11.78 3.19
C SER A 191 -6.10 11.66 2.42
N PRO A 192 -7.23 12.24 2.89
CA PRO A 192 -8.52 12.04 2.26
C PRO A 192 -8.69 12.75 0.90
N GLY A 193 -7.65 13.45 0.41
CA GLY A 193 -7.48 13.97 -0.95
C GLY A 193 -8.73 14.62 -1.56
N SER A 194 -8.81 15.94 -1.60
CA SER A 194 -10.07 16.65 -1.92
C SER A 194 -10.68 16.37 -3.31
N TYR A 195 -9.97 15.77 -4.27
CA TYR A 195 -10.49 15.52 -5.63
C TYR A 195 -9.92 14.26 -6.32
N GLY A 196 -9.32 13.32 -5.57
CA GLY A 196 -8.65 12.14 -6.15
C GLY A 196 -7.40 12.46 -6.97
N GLY A 197 -6.92 11.47 -7.72
CA GLY A 197 -5.77 11.55 -8.62
C GLY A 197 -4.43 11.63 -7.91
N ALA A 198 -4.34 11.08 -6.69
CA ALA A 198 -3.09 11.00 -5.94
C ALA A 198 -2.29 9.78 -6.40
N GLU A 199 -0.97 9.96 -6.48
CA GLU A 199 -0.04 8.84 -6.52
C GLU A 199 -0.07 8.11 -5.17
N THR A 200 -0.05 6.79 -5.22
CA THR A 200 0.13 5.95 -4.04
C THR A 200 1.24 4.94 -4.28
N LEU A 201 2.20 4.90 -3.34
CA LEU A 201 3.37 4.03 -3.39
C LEU A 201 3.10 2.72 -2.65
N GLY A 202 3.87 1.69 -2.98
CA GLY A 202 3.73 0.35 -2.38
C GLY A 202 2.46 -0.36 -2.86
N GLN A 203 2.16 -0.26 -4.15
CA GLN A 203 0.96 -0.81 -4.78
C GLN A 203 1.30 -1.60 -6.05
N ASP A 204 2.42 -2.32 -6.09
CA ASP A 204 2.95 -2.99 -7.28
C ASP A 204 2.04 -4.10 -7.86
N ASP A 205 0.94 -4.45 -7.17
CA ASP A 205 -0.09 -5.38 -7.66
C ASP A 205 -1.43 -4.64 -7.91
N ALA A 206 -1.37 -3.36 -8.27
CA ALA A 206 -2.56 -2.53 -8.48
C ALA A 206 -3.50 -3.15 -9.55
N PRO A 207 -4.83 -3.11 -9.37
CA PRO A 207 -5.76 -3.98 -10.09
C PRO A 207 -5.73 -3.82 -11.61
N GLU A 208 -5.49 -4.93 -12.31
CA GLU A 208 -5.51 -5.03 -13.78
C GLU A 208 -6.83 -5.59 -14.33
N THR A 209 -7.82 -5.80 -13.47
CA THR A 209 -9.18 -6.14 -13.86
C THR A 209 -10.20 -5.43 -12.96
N ALA A 210 -11.48 -5.47 -13.35
CA ALA A 210 -12.59 -4.92 -12.57
C ALA A 210 -13.06 -5.84 -11.41
N HIS A 211 -12.28 -6.86 -11.04
CA HIS A 211 -12.68 -7.92 -10.13
C HIS A 211 -13.06 -7.38 -8.73
N ILE A 212 -14.31 -7.60 -8.33
CA ILE A 212 -14.84 -7.19 -7.03
C ILE A 212 -14.56 -8.30 -6.02
N ILE A 213 -13.71 -8.01 -5.03
CA ILE A 213 -13.36 -8.98 -3.97
C ILE A 213 -14.33 -8.92 -2.79
N TRP A 214 -15.04 -7.81 -2.58
CA TRP A 214 -16.13 -7.66 -1.61
C TRP A 214 -17.01 -6.44 -1.90
N GLN A 215 -18.22 -6.44 -1.34
CA GLN A 215 -19.14 -5.29 -1.34
C GLN A 215 -19.67 -5.01 0.06
N LYS A 216 -19.99 -3.75 0.35
CA LYS A 216 -20.58 -3.32 1.62
C LYS A 216 -21.60 -2.22 1.39
N GLN A 217 -22.75 -2.31 2.05
CA GLN A 217 -23.77 -1.27 1.94
C GLN A 217 -23.33 -0.01 2.70
N LEU A 218 -23.32 1.15 2.03
CA LEU A 218 -23.05 2.44 2.66
C LEU A 218 -24.32 2.96 3.33
N GLN A 219 -25.37 3.11 2.53
CA GLN A 219 -26.69 3.60 2.92
C GLN A 219 -27.79 2.93 2.07
N ILE A 220 -29.05 3.34 2.25
CA ILE A 220 -30.10 3.02 1.28
C ILE A 220 -29.68 3.62 -0.07
N GLY A 221 -29.80 2.84 -1.14
CA GLY A 221 -29.39 3.22 -2.49
C GLY A 221 -30.17 2.51 -3.57
N GLY A 222 -29.86 2.81 -4.82
CA GLY A 222 -30.52 2.20 -5.97
C GLY A 222 -31.80 2.95 -6.36
N LEU A 223 -32.67 2.28 -7.12
CA LEU A 223 -33.94 2.84 -7.57
C LEU A 223 -34.96 2.85 -6.42
N ALA A 224 -35.67 3.96 -6.21
CA ALA A 224 -36.63 4.12 -5.10
C ALA A 224 -37.91 3.25 -5.22
N GLY A 225 -38.19 2.71 -6.42
CA GLY A 225 -39.45 2.00 -6.72
C GLY A 225 -40.63 2.94 -6.95
N GLY A 226 -41.74 2.45 -7.52
CA GLY A 226 -42.81 3.32 -8.05
C GLY A 226 -43.85 3.86 -7.05
N SER A 227 -43.71 3.63 -5.74
CA SER A 227 -44.71 4.07 -4.76
C SER A 227 -44.44 5.51 -4.32
N GLY A 228 -45.37 6.43 -4.62
CA GLY A 228 -45.27 7.83 -4.19
C GLY A 228 -44.36 8.72 -5.03
N ILE A 229 -43.89 8.25 -6.19
CA ILE A 229 -43.12 9.02 -7.18
C ILE A 229 -43.75 8.92 -8.58
N SER A 230 -43.66 9.98 -9.38
CA SER A 230 -44.26 10.05 -10.73
C SER A 230 -43.38 9.50 -11.84
N GLU A 231 -42.10 9.29 -11.56
CA GLU A 231 -41.09 8.87 -12.55
C GLU A 231 -39.98 8.04 -11.86
N PRO A 232 -39.21 7.23 -12.63
CA PRO A 232 -38.07 6.52 -12.08
C PRO A 232 -37.04 7.48 -11.49
N ALA A 233 -36.77 7.34 -10.19
CA ALA A 233 -35.75 8.13 -9.50
C ALA A 233 -34.85 7.23 -8.66
N ALA A 234 -33.55 7.49 -8.71
CA ALA A 234 -32.57 6.89 -7.82
C ALA A 234 -32.63 7.56 -6.44
N VAL A 235 -32.26 6.81 -5.41
CA VAL A 235 -32.01 7.36 -4.08
C VAL A 235 -30.87 8.37 -4.18
N PHE A 236 -31.01 9.49 -3.47
CA PHE A 236 -30.10 10.62 -3.57
C PHE A 236 -28.63 10.22 -3.34
N PRO A 237 -27.72 10.51 -4.30
CA PRO A 237 -26.36 9.99 -4.27
C PRO A 237 -25.39 10.76 -3.37
N GLY A 238 -25.75 11.96 -2.92
CA GLY A 238 -24.88 12.84 -2.12
C GLY A 238 -24.08 13.88 -2.92
N ASP A 239 -24.03 13.79 -4.25
CA ASP A 239 -23.14 14.62 -5.08
C ASP A 239 -23.41 16.13 -5.03
N ALA A 240 -24.61 16.60 -4.73
CA ALA A 240 -24.84 18.03 -4.56
C ALA A 240 -24.66 18.44 -3.09
N TYR A 241 -23.43 18.77 -2.69
CA TYR A 241 -23.08 19.33 -1.36
C TYR A 241 -23.27 18.40 -0.14
N GLU A 242 -23.59 17.11 -0.34
CA GLU A 242 -23.87 16.14 0.74
C GLU A 242 -23.02 14.87 0.55
N GLY A 243 -21.74 15.07 0.25
CA GLY A 243 -20.82 14.00 -0.10
C GLY A 243 -20.77 12.85 0.90
N LYS A 244 -20.97 11.62 0.40
CA LYS A 244 -20.89 10.38 1.18
C LYS A 244 -19.53 9.71 0.98
N PHE A 245 -19.22 8.71 1.82
CA PHE A 245 -17.91 8.04 1.82
C PHE A 245 -16.74 9.03 2.03
N SER A 246 -17.02 10.18 2.64
CA SER A 246 -16.07 11.27 2.82
C SER A 246 -14.99 10.92 3.84
N ASN A 247 -13.88 11.67 3.80
CA ASN A 247 -12.73 11.49 4.69
C ASN A 247 -12.15 10.05 4.67
N SER A 248 -12.19 9.42 3.49
CA SER A 248 -11.71 8.04 3.31
C SER A 248 -10.19 7.95 3.36
N LEU A 249 -9.69 6.96 4.09
CA LEU A 249 -8.28 6.66 4.32
C LEU A 249 -8.05 5.15 4.27
N VAL A 250 -6.82 4.73 4.00
CA VAL A 250 -6.38 3.35 4.25
C VAL A 250 -5.10 3.40 5.07
N ILE A 251 -5.10 2.87 6.28
CA ILE A 251 -3.92 2.87 7.16
C ILE A 251 -3.56 1.42 7.48
N MET A 252 -2.46 0.93 6.90
CA MET A 252 -1.98 -0.45 7.05
C MET A 252 -3.09 -1.51 6.85
N GLY A 253 -3.76 -1.47 5.70
CA GLY A 253 -4.84 -2.40 5.34
C GLY A 253 -6.19 -2.13 6.00
N VAL A 254 -6.32 -1.09 6.83
CA VAL A 254 -7.60 -0.68 7.43
C VAL A 254 -8.21 0.47 6.64
N LEU A 255 -9.28 0.20 5.90
CA LEU A 255 -10.11 1.21 5.24
C LEU A 255 -10.95 1.94 6.30
N ILE A 256 -10.84 3.27 6.36
CA ILE A 256 -11.56 4.12 7.32
C ILE A 256 -12.33 5.18 6.55
N TYR A 257 -13.64 5.32 6.79
CA TYR A 257 -14.46 6.32 6.12
C TYR A 257 -15.64 6.79 6.98
N GLN A 258 -16.17 7.95 6.62
CA GLN A 258 -17.38 8.50 7.22
C GLN A 258 -18.63 7.88 6.59
N LYS A 259 -19.51 7.29 7.41
CA LYS A 259 -20.69 6.56 6.95
C LYS A 259 -21.77 7.46 6.36
N PHE A 260 -21.99 8.61 6.97
CA PHE A 260 -23.01 9.57 6.55
C PHE A 260 -22.38 10.85 5.97
N ASP A 261 -23.16 11.59 5.20
CA ASP A 261 -22.79 12.93 4.78
C ASP A 261 -22.60 13.87 5.99
N SER A 262 -21.98 15.03 5.76
CA SER A 262 -21.70 15.99 6.83
C SER A 262 -22.92 16.87 7.22
N VAL A 263 -24.10 16.61 6.66
CA VAL A 263 -25.30 17.44 6.91
C VAL A 263 -25.85 17.14 8.29
N GLY A 264 -26.11 18.19 9.07
CA GLY A 264 -26.60 18.07 10.45
C GLY A 264 -25.50 17.85 11.49
N GLU A 265 -24.22 17.82 11.11
CA GLU A 265 -23.08 17.78 12.05
C GLU A 265 -22.73 19.15 12.64
N SER A 266 -22.89 20.21 11.83
CA SER A 266 -22.67 21.60 12.21
C SER A 266 -23.98 22.38 12.15
N VAL A 267 -24.22 23.23 13.15
CA VAL A 267 -25.32 24.21 13.12
C VAL A 267 -25.04 25.29 12.05
N SER A 268 -23.80 25.41 11.56
CA SER A 268 -23.38 26.37 10.54
C SER A 268 -22.94 25.68 9.24
N THR A 269 -23.88 25.38 8.36
CA THR A 269 -23.57 25.26 6.93
C THR A 269 -23.56 26.68 6.34
N MET A 270 -22.45 27.10 5.74
CA MET A 270 -22.25 28.44 5.15
C MET A 270 -22.37 29.64 6.13
N GLY A 271 -21.95 29.48 7.39
CA GLY A 271 -21.92 30.59 8.36
C GLY A 271 -23.31 31.06 8.85
N THR A 272 -24.39 30.46 8.36
CA THR A 272 -25.72 30.63 8.95
C THR A 272 -25.95 29.56 9.99
N ASN A 273 -25.98 29.93 11.26
CA ASN A 273 -26.47 29.06 12.31
C ASN A 273 -27.96 28.76 12.03
N LEU A 274 -28.29 27.53 11.61
CA LEU A 274 -29.66 27.07 11.53
C LEU A 274 -30.21 26.98 12.96
N VAL A 275 -30.87 28.06 13.39
CA VAL A 275 -31.48 28.16 14.72
C VAL A 275 -32.47 27.01 14.90
N GLY A 276 -32.21 26.12 15.88
CA GLY A 276 -33.06 24.98 16.20
C GLY A 276 -32.67 23.64 15.54
N ALA A 277 -31.58 23.58 14.77
CA ALA A 277 -31.08 22.32 14.22
C ALA A 277 -30.57 21.38 15.35
N LYS A 278 -31.02 20.12 15.33
CA LYS A 278 -30.50 19.06 16.20
C LYS A 278 -29.35 18.36 15.49
N LYS A 279 -28.29 18.04 16.25
CA LYS A 279 -27.19 17.22 15.75
C LYS A 279 -27.68 15.79 15.52
N VAL A 280 -27.28 15.21 14.40
CA VAL A 280 -27.46 13.78 14.13
C VAL A 280 -26.12 13.06 14.31
N ASP A 281 -26.19 11.78 14.68
CA ASP A 281 -24.99 10.96 14.79
C ASP A 281 -24.40 10.74 13.40
N ASN A 282 -23.08 10.83 13.29
CA ASN A 282 -22.38 10.33 12.12
C ASN A 282 -21.16 9.49 12.52
N TRP A 283 -21.15 8.28 11.99
CA TRP A 283 -20.27 7.21 12.41
C TRP A 283 -19.08 7.09 11.49
N ILE A 284 -17.96 6.71 12.07
CA ILE A 284 -16.76 6.32 11.35
C ILE A 284 -16.76 4.79 11.31
N VAL A 285 -16.49 4.24 10.13
CA VAL A 285 -16.42 2.81 9.88
C VAL A 285 -14.98 2.46 9.58
N ALA A 286 -14.44 1.44 10.23
CA ALA A 286 -13.21 0.78 9.85
C ALA A 286 -13.50 -0.62 9.31
N VAL A 287 -12.85 -0.94 8.21
CA VAL A 287 -13.07 -2.17 7.43
C VAL A 287 -11.70 -2.78 7.10
N ASP A 288 -11.57 -4.08 7.24
CA ASP A 288 -10.43 -4.81 6.68
C ASP A 288 -10.53 -4.75 5.14
N ILE A 289 -9.52 -4.17 4.48
CA ILE A 289 -9.58 -3.92 3.04
C ILE A 289 -9.53 -5.20 2.19
N HIS A 290 -9.02 -6.32 2.73
CA HIS A 290 -9.02 -7.60 2.03
C HIS A 290 -10.40 -8.26 2.14
N THR A 291 -10.99 -8.30 3.33
CA THR A 291 -12.23 -9.07 3.53
C THR A 291 -13.51 -8.28 3.37
N GLY A 292 -13.44 -6.96 3.48
CA GLY A 292 -14.60 -6.11 3.62
C GLY A 292 -15.30 -6.27 4.98
N GLU A 293 -14.70 -6.94 5.97
CA GLU A 293 -15.27 -7.10 7.31
C GLU A 293 -15.20 -5.79 8.12
N THR A 294 -16.28 -5.43 8.82
CA THR A 294 -16.26 -4.27 9.72
C THR A 294 -15.46 -4.59 10.98
N LEU A 295 -14.35 -3.90 11.19
CA LEU A 295 -13.54 -4.00 12.41
C LEU A 295 -14.20 -3.23 13.56
N TRP A 296 -14.66 -2.01 13.27
CA TRP A 296 -15.44 -1.20 14.21
C TRP A 296 -16.29 -0.16 13.47
N GLU A 297 -17.40 0.23 14.09
CA GLU A 297 -18.33 1.24 13.57
C GLU A 297 -18.88 2.04 14.74
N LYS A 298 -18.45 3.31 14.88
CA LYS A 298 -18.84 4.17 16.01
C LYS A 298 -18.56 5.65 15.71
N ALA A 299 -19.19 6.54 16.48
CA ALA A 299 -18.73 7.93 16.54
C ALA A 299 -17.41 8.01 17.33
N LEU A 300 -16.51 8.90 16.90
CA LEU A 300 -15.28 9.21 17.61
C LEU A 300 -15.46 10.52 18.38
N TYR A 301 -14.97 10.54 19.61
CA TYR A 301 -15.07 11.70 20.51
C TYR A 301 -13.70 12.03 21.08
N ASP A 302 -13.45 13.31 21.28
CA ASP A 302 -12.37 13.78 22.15
C ASP A 302 -12.67 13.42 23.63
N PRO A 303 -11.68 13.50 24.53
CA PRO A 303 -11.89 13.26 25.96
C PRO A 303 -12.91 14.20 26.63
N ASN A 304 -13.25 15.34 26.00
CA ASN A 304 -14.21 16.33 26.47
C ASN A 304 -15.64 16.05 25.98
N GLY A 305 -15.84 15.00 25.17
CA GLY A 305 -17.13 14.61 24.60
C GLY A 305 -17.51 15.33 23.30
N SER A 306 -16.62 16.11 22.69
CA SER A 306 -16.84 16.69 21.36
C SER A 306 -16.59 15.64 20.28
N ARG A 307 -17.46 15.61 19.28
CA ARG A 307 -17.31 14.70 18.15
C ARG A 307 -16.17 15.15 17.23
N VAL A 308 -15.39 14.20 16.75
CA VAL A 308 -14.26 14.41 15.82
C VAL A 308 -14.39 13.49 14.60
N VAL A 309 -13.86 13.94 13.47
CA VAL A 309 -13.89 13.22 12.19
C VAL A 309 -12.48 13.04 11.62
N PRO A 310 -12.19 11.97 10.86
CA PRO A 310 -10.89 11.74 10.25
C PRO A 310 -10.40 12.95 9.45
N GLN A 311 -9.13 13.30 9.64
CA GLN A 311 -8.47 14.37 8.91
C GLN A 311 -7.37 13.81 8.01
N TYR A 312 -6.57 12.88 8.54
CA TYR A 312 -5.45 12.23 7.85
C TYR A 312 -4.87 11.09 8.70
N GLY A 313 -4.10 10.22 8.07
CA GLY A 313 -3.31 9.17 8.71
C GLY A 313 -1.82 9.51 8.81
N GLN A 314 -1.12 8.72 9.60
CA GLN A 314 0.33 8.72 9.70
C GLN A 314 0.84 7.28 9.89
N VAL A 315 1.88 6.90 9.17
CA VAL A 315 2.64 5.66 9.38
C VAL A 315 4.08 6.09 9.63
N MET A 316 4.41 6.34 10.90
CA MET A 316 5.69 6.94 11.29
C MET A 316 6.68 5.87 11.71
N TYR A 317 7.80 5.74 11.00
CA TYR A 317 8.93 4.94 11.44
C TYR A 317 9.78 5.75 12.44
N TRP A 318 9.60 5.46 13.72
CA TRP A 318 10.44 6.01 14.78
C TRP A 318 11.78 5.29 14.80
N LYS A 319 12.89 6.05 14.75
CA LYS A 319 14.25 5.53 14.87
C LYS A 319 15.02 6.34 15.89
N SER A 320 15.35 5.72 17.01
CA SER A 320 16.23 6.29 18.01
C SER A 320 17.22 5.24 18.54
N TYR A 321 18.13 5.68 19.41
CA TYR A 321 19.03 4.81 20.14
C TYR A 321 18.31 3.88 21.15
N ASN A 322 17.07 4.18 21.54
CA ASN A 322 16.34 3.40 22.54
C ASN A 322 15.19 2.57 21.97
N THR A 323 14.40 3.12 21.04
CA THR A 323 13.26 2.41 20.45
C THR A 323 13.25 2.60 18.94
N GLN A 324 12.89 1.54 18.22
CA GLN A 324 12.69 1.59 16.77
C GLN A 324 11.44 0.81 16.39
N GLY A 325 10.63 1.37 15.49
CA GLY A 325 9.40 0.72 15.04
C GLY A 325 8.44 1.67 14.35
N VAL A 326 7.41 1.11 13.72
CA VAL A 326 6.39 1.87 12.99
C VAL A 326 5.16 2.10 13.88
N TYR A 327 4.69 3.35 13.91
CA TYR A 327 3.48 3.76 14.61
C TYR A 327 2.40 4.19 13.61
N PRO A 328 1.34 3.39 13.40
CA PRO A 328 0.17 3.81 12.65
C PRO A 328 -0.75 4.66 13.53
N ILE A 329 -1.17 5.82 13.02
CA ILE A 329 -1.99 6.79 13.75
C ILE A 329 -3.08 7.34 12.82
N LEU A 330 -4.32 7.36 13.29
CA LEU A 330 -5.42 8.10 12.69
C LEU A 330 -5.56 9.44 13.42
N PHE A 331 -5.38 10.57 12.71
CA PHE A 331 -5.66 11.89 13.28
C PHE A 331 -7.07 12.33 12.92
N CYS A 332 -7.84 12.66 13.95
CA CYS A 332 -9.19 13.21 13.87
C CYS A 332 -9.23 14.62 14.44
N GLY A 333 -10.19 15.43 14.01
CA GLY A 333 -10.38 16.78 14.53
C GLY A 333 -11.83 17.22 14.42
N VAL A 334 -12.16 18.35 15.02
CA VAL A 334 -13.50 18.95 14.85
C VAL A 334 -13.63 19.43 13.41
N SER A 335 -14.71 19.04 12.74
CA SER A 335 -14.97 19.46 11.36
C SER A 335 -15.18 20.98 11.30
N GLY A 336 -14.38 21.66 10.46
CA GLY A 336 -14.62 23.05 10.09
C GLY A 336 -15.77 23.22 9.08
N GLY A 337 -16.27 22.13 8.50
CA GLY A 337 -17.12 22.16 7.31
C GLY A 337 -16.38 22.66 6.07
N PHE A 338 -17.11 22.87 4.96
CA PHE A 338 -16.53 23.19 3.65
C PHE A 338 -15.70 24.49 3.60
N PHE A 339 -16.02 25.48 4.44
CA PHE A 339 -15.32 26.77 4.51
C PHE A 339 -14.51 26.96 5.81
N GLY A 340 -14.48 25.96 6.70
CA GLY A 340 -13.77 26.09 7.97
C GLY A 340 -12.29 25.82 7.84
N GLY A 341 -11.52 26.44 8.72
CA GLY A 341 -10.10 26.15 8.86
C GLY A 341 -9.87 24.73 9.38
N ALA A 342 -8.68 24.19 9.10
CA ALA A 342 -8.22 22.95 9.72
C ALA A 342 -8.25 23.06 11.25
N SER A 343 -8.62 21.97 11.94
CA SER A 343 -8.64 21.94 13.39
C SER A 343 -7.24 22.19 13.96
N SER A 344 -7.12 23.12 14.90
CA SER A 344 -5.88 23.35 15.67
C SER A 344 -5.71 22.33 16.80
N THR A 345 -6.72 21.51 17.08
CA THR A 345 -6.64 20.40 18.03
C THR A 345 -6.91 19.10 17.29
N LEU A 346 -6.01 18.13 17.43
CA LEU A 346 -6.09 16.84 16.76
C LEU A 346 -6.00 15.71 17.77
N GLU A 347 -6.95 14.80 17.66
CA GLU A 347 -7.05 13.58 18.45
C GLU A 347 -6.43 12.43 17.67
N ALA A 348 -5.44 11.77 18.25
CA ALA A 348 -4.82 10.58 17.69
C ALA A 348 -5.57 9.33 18.15
N PHE A 349 -5.93 8.47 17.20
CA PHE A 349 -6.57 7.19 17.43
C PHE A 349 -5.76 6.05 16.84
N ASP A 350 -5.86 4.87 17.43
CA ASP A 350 -5.44 3.62 16.82
C ASP A 350 -6.41 3.27 15.68
N PRO A 351 -5.94 3.18 14.42
CA PRO A 351 -6.80 2.86 13.27
C PRO A 351 -7.49 1.49 13.40
N PHE A 352 -6.87 0.50 14.05
CA PHE A 352 -7.38 -0.85 14.12
C PHE A 352 -8.54 -1.01 15.12
N THR A 353 -8.52 -0.25 16.23
CA THR A 353 -9.52 -0.37 17.32
C THR A 353 -10.41 0.87 17.48
N GLY A 354 -10.03 1.99 16.87
CA GLY A 354 -10.61 3.30 17.12
C GLY A 354 -10.44 3.74 18.58
N ARG A 355 -9.39 3.26 19.27
CA ARG A 355 -9.05 3.67 20.64
C ARG A 355 -8.30 5.00 20.60
N TRP A 356 -8.71 5.94 21.44
CA TRP A 356 -7.98 7.20 21.61
C TRP A 356 -6.59 6.94 22.20
N LEU A 357 -5.57 7.59 21.64
CA LEU A 357 -4.16 7.45 22.01
C LEU A 357 -3.65 8.70 22.74
N PHE A 358 -3.73 9.87 22.12
CA PHE A 358 -3.21 11.14 22.65
C PHE A 358 -3.82 12.33 21.88
N GLU A 359 -3.58 13.55 22.35
CA GLU A 359 -4.06 14.79 21.72
C GLU A 359 -2.89 15.73 21.40
N TYR A 360 -2.93 16.36 20.23
CA TYR A 360 -2.15 17.54 19.90
C TYR A 360 -3.02 18.81 19.92
N GLN A 361 -2.67 19.75 20.77
CA GLN A 361 -3.24 21.10 20.83
C GLN A 361 -2.37 22.11 20.10
N ASN A 362 -2.99 23.18 19.61
CA ASN A 362 -2.31 24.26 18.90
C ASN A 362 -1.43 23.75 17.75
N MET A 363 -1.96 22.84 16.93
CA MET A 363 -1.29 22.43 15.70
C MET A 363 -1.04 23.66 14.81
N PRO A 364 0.18 23.83 14.27
CA PRO A 364 0.47 24.94 13.38
C PRO A 364 -0.30 24.80 12.07
N SER A 365 -0.67 25.93 11.47
CA SER A 365 -1.25 25.97 10.12
C SER A 365 -0.13 26.14 9.08
N GLY A 366 -0.33 25.56 7.91
CA GLY A 366 0.64 25.61 6.82
C GLY A 366 0.45 24.47 5.82
N THR A 367 1.44 24.31 4.95
CA THR A 367 1.46 23.21 3.97
C THR A 367 2.06 21.97 4.63
N ARG A 368 1.27 20.88 4.68
CA ARG A 368 1.72 19.59 5.18
C ARG A 368 2.53 18.83 4.14
N GLN A 369 3.64 18.25 4.57
CA GLN A 369 4.46 17.27 3.85
C GLN A 369 4.73 16.06 4.74
N TYR A 370 5.03 14.91 4.15
CA TYR A 370 5.54 13.76 4.88
C TYR A 370 7.04 13.67 4.68
N GLY A 371 7.79 13.50 5.78
CA GLY A 371 9.22 13.23 5.73
C GLY A 371 9.52 11.78 5.36
N PRO A 372 10.80 11.46 5.12
CA PRO A 372 11.24 10.14 4.66
C PRO A 372 10.93 8.98 5.63
N ASN A 373 10.66 9.25 6.90
CA ASN A 373 10.24 8.24 7.88
C ASN A 373 8.76 8.39 8.29
N GLY A 374 7.94 9.09 7.49
CA GLY A 374 6.52 9.28 7.75
C GLY A 374 6.22 10.31 8.85
N GLU A 375 7.21 11.08 9.30
CA GLU A 375 7.00 12.26 10.14
C GLU A 375 6.18 13.32 9.38
N ILE A 376 5.30 14.02 10.08
CA ILE A 376 4.52 15.11 9.50
C ILE A 376 5.35 16.38 9.61
N MET A 377 5.59 17.04 8.47
CA MET A 377 6.20 18.35 8.39
C MET A 377 5.17 19.40 8.01
N ILE A 378 5.18 20.57 8.65
CA ILE A 378 4.30 21.70 8.32
C ILE A 378 5.16 22.93 8.06
N TYR A 379 5.04 23.45 6.83
CA TYR A 379 5.70 24.67 6.39
C TYR A 379 4.76 25.86 6.57
N THR A 380 5.11 26.78 7.47
CA THR A 380 4.37 28.03 7.68
C THR A 380 5.17 29.17 7.06
N ILE A 381 4.62 29.83 6.04
CA ILE A 381 5.31 30.86 5.26
C ILE A 381 4.63 32.22 5.51
N ASN A 382 5.35 33.17 6.09
CA ASN A 382 4.85 34.50 6.37
C ASN A 382 5.62 35.56 5.57
N GLN A 383 5.11 35.87 4.37
CA GLN A 383 5.73 36.82 3.43
C GLN A 383 5.70 38.28 3.92
N GLN A 384 4.78 38.62 4.82
CA GLN A 384 4.68 39.97 5.39
C GLN A 384 5.72 40.16 6.50
N ALA A 385 5.83 39.18 7.40
CA ALA A 385 6.79 39.20 8.49
C ALA A 385 8.21 38.82 8.04
N GLY A 386 8.36 38.14 6.89
CA GLY A 386 9.65 37.76 6.30
C GLY A 386 10.27 36.53 6.96
N TYR A 387 9.45 35.55 7.37
CA TYR A 387 9.97 34.28 7.89
C TYR A 387 9.21 33.07 7.35
N MET A 388 9.86 31.91 7.46
CA MET A 388 9.29 30.60 7.27
C MET A 388 9.69 29.69 8.42
N THR A 389 8.77 28.88 8.94
CA THR A 389 9.08 27.86 9.94
C THR A 389 8.74 26.46 9.43
N ILE A 390 9.49 25.48 9.93
CA ILE A 390 9.22 24.05 9.70
C ILE A 390 8.94 23.40 11.04
N TRP A 391 7.70 22.93 11.20
CA TRP A 391 7.29 22.08 12.31
C TRP A 391 7.36 20.62 11.90
N ASN A 392 7.91 19.74 12.74
CA ASN A 392 8.11 18.32 12.48
C ASN A 392 7.55 17.50 13.64
N SER A 393 6.64 16.56 13.38
CA SER A 393 5.99 15.73 14.41
C SER A 393 7.00 14.89 15.21
N SER A 394 8.11 14.48 14.58
CA SER A 394 9.15 13.73 15.27
C SER A 394 9.92 14.56 16.30
N SER A 395 9.88 15.89 16.19
CA SER A 395 10.52 16.85 17.11
C SER A 395 9.60 17.37 18.21
N VAL A 396 8.44 16.73 18.43
CA VAL A 396 7.55 17.05 19.54
C VAL A 396 7.99 16.24 20.76
N ILE A 397 8.95 16.75 21.54
CA ILE A 397 9.60 15.98 22.62
C ILE A 397 8.66 15.65 23.79
N ASP A 398 7.55 16.37 23.94
CA ASP A 398 6.50 16.01 24.90
C ASP A 398 5.77 14.70 24.54
N ALA A 399 5.85 14.27 23.27
CA ALA A 399 5.40 12.95 22.84
C ALA A 399 6.33 11.82 23.31
N TYR A 400 7.55 12.13 23.75
CA TYR A 400 8.53 11.13 24.19
C TYR A 400 8.26 10.70 25.62
N TRP A 401 8.79 9.56 26.06
CA TRP A 401 8.66 9.14 27.46
C TRP A 401 9.20 10.18 28.44
N GLY A 402 10.23 10.94 28.06
CA GLY A 402 10.72 12.09 28.82
C GLY A 402 11.59 13.03 27.99
N THR A 403 11.82 14.23 28.50
CA THR A 403 12.48 15.34 27.76
C THR A 403 13.93 15.57 28.15
N THR A 404 14.47 14.79 29.10
CA THR A 404 15.88 14.86 29.49
C THR A 404 16.76 14.23 28.41
N GLU A 405 17.52 15.04 27.68
CA GLU A 405 18.50 14.55 26.70
C GLU A 405 19.40 13.47 27.32
N ASN A 406 19.80 12.50 26.50
CA ASN A 406 20.68 11.38 26.89
C ASN A 406 20.07 10.36 27.87
N SER A 407 18.79 10.48 28.21
CA SER A 407 18.05 9.44 28.93
C SER A 407 17.40 8.45 27.94
N PRO A 408 17.28 7.15 28.24
CA PRO A 408 16.43 6.22 27.49
C PRO A 408 15.01 6.77 27.23
N MET A 409 14.53 7.65 28.11
CA MET A 409 13.24 8.31 28.00
C MET A 409 13.14 9.25 26.79
N PHE A 410 14.22 9.95 26.43
CA PHE A 410 14.26 10.87 25.28
C PHE A 410 14.27 10.14 23.94
N GLY A 411 14.85 8.94 23.89
CA GLY A 411 14.79 8.10 22.70
C GLY A 411 13.43 7.44 22.47
N SER A 412 12.52 7.44 23.43
CA SER A 412 11.32 6.58 23.39
C SER A 412 10.08 7.36 22.98
N TYR A 413 9.48 7.06 21.82
CA TYR A 413 8.17 7.61 21.45
C TYR A 413 7.06 6.95 22.26
N GLN A 414 6.46 7.70 23.18
CA GLN A 414 5.45 7.21 24.11
C GLN A 414 4.40 8.29 24.42
N PRO A 415 3.56 8.66 23.42
CA PRO A 415 2.60 9.74 23.59
C PRO A 415 1.32 9.31 24.31
N GLN A 416 1.11 8.01 24.51
CA GLN A 416 -0.18 7.47 24.96
C GLN A 416 -0.62 8.10 26.29
N GLY A 417 -1.87 8.57 26.33
CA GLY A 417 -2.46 9.21 27.51
C GLY A 417 -2.17 10.71 27.64
N LYS A 418 -1.43 11.32 26.72
CA LYS A 418 -0.99 12.72 26.86
C LYS A 418 -1.86 13.70 26.09
N ILE A 419 -1.95 14.91 26.63
CA ILE A 419 -2.42 16.11 25.94
C ILE A 419 -1.19 16.98 25.72
N ILE A 420 -0.82 17.19 24.47
CA ILE A 420 0.47 17.79 24.09
C ILE A 420 0.21 19.10 23.36
N ASN A 421 0.79 20.19 23.85
CA ASN A 421 0.82 21.42 23.08
C ASN A 421 1.89 21.30 21.97
N ALA A 422 1.45 21.15 20.73
CA ALA A 422 2.30 20.94 19.57
C ALA A 422 3.28 22.10 19.32
N GLN A 423 2.99 23.29 19.85
CA GLN A 423 3.87 24.48 19.81
C GLN A 423 4.27 24.93 21.22
N GLY A 424 4.13 24.06 22.22
CA GLY A 424 4.41 24.37 23.62
C GLY A 424 5.89 24.65 23.87
N LYS A 425 6.19 25.48 24.87
CA LYS A 425 7.57 25.66 25.35
C LYS A 425 8.09 24.33 25.90
N CYS A 426 9.31 23.99 25.53
CA CYS A 426 10.00 22.78 25.98
C CYS A 426 11.51 23.07 26.14
N PRO A 427 12.30 22.17 26.75
CA PRO A 427 13.74 22.31 26.77
C PRO A 427 14.34 22.51 25.37
N VAL A 428 15.39 23.32 25.28
CA VAL A 428 16.19 23.43 24.04
C VAL A 428 17.06 22.18 23.96
N THR A 429 16.88 21.40 22.90
CA THR A 429 17.58 20.14 22.63
C THR A 429 18.00 20.08 21.17
N TYR A 430 18.73 19.03 20.77
CA TYR A 430 19.00 18.81 19.34
C TYR A 430 17.72 18.60 18.50
N ALA A 431 16.63 18.08 19.09
CA ALA A 431 15.35 17.89 18.41
C ALA A 431 14.49 19.17 18.40
N THR A 432 14.66 20.04 19.40
CA THR A 432 13.88 21.28 19.62
C THR A 432 14.80 22.49 19.78
N PRO A 433 15.54 22.89 18.73
CA PRO A 433 16.58 23.94 18.82
C PRO A 433 16.03 25.32 19.22
N PHE A 434 14.72 25.57 19.05
CA PHE A 434 14.08 26.83 19.40
C PHE A 434 13.39 26.82 20.78
N GLY A 435 13.43 25.70 21.52
CA GLY A 435 12.74 25.57 22.81
C GLY A 435 11.22 25.52 22.69
N TYR A 436 10.72 25.11 21.52
CA TYR A 436 9.30 24.90 21.25
C TYR A 436 9.11 23.55 20.54
N ASN A 437 8.08 22.81 20.92
CA ASN A 437 7.77 21.52 20.33
C ASN A 437 7.66 21.61 18.80
N GLY A 438 8.23 20.62 18.12
CA GLY A 438 8.16 20.41 16.68
C GLY A 438 8.90 21.43 15.81
N PHE A 439 9.17 22.65 16.27
CA PHE A 439 9.90 23.63 15.45
C PHE A 439 11.38 23.25 15.31
N THR A 440 11.74 22.82 14.10
CA THR A 440 13.11 22.43 13.73
C THR A 440 13.84 23.53 12.98
N HIS A 441 13.11 24.42 12.31
CA HIS A 441 13.68 25.52 11.53
C HIS A 441 12.88 26.81 11.68
N ASN A 442 13.60 27.94 11.69
CA ASN A 442 13.06 29.30 11.55
C ASN A 442 13.98 30.08 10.60
N ILE A 443 13.51 30.23 9.37
CA ILE A 443 14.29 30.69 8.22
C ILE A 443 13.81 32.08 7.83
N THR A 444 14.73 33.02 7.66
CA THR A 444 14.40 34.36 7.15
C THR A 444 14.15 34.29 5.65
N ILE A 445 13.05 34.90 5.19
CA ILE A 445 12.69 34.97 3.77
C ILE A 445 12.47 36.43 3.34
N PRO A 446 12.54 36.74 2.02
CA PRO A 446 12.23 38.07 1.51
C PRO A 446 10.83 38.55 1.90
N LYS A 447 10.73 39.83 2.26
CA LYS A 447 9.44 40.51 2.51
C LYS A 447 8.82 41.02 1.21
N GLY A 448 7.50 41.20 1.23
CA GLY A 448 6.78 41.84 0.12
C GLY A 448 6.65 40.98 -1.14
N LEU A 449 6.83 39.66 -1.00
CA LEU A 449 6.44 38.70 -2.03
C LEU A 449 4.93 38.78 -2.21
N LEU A 450 4.49 38.87 -3.47
CA LEU A 450 3.10 39.08 -3.83
C LEU A 450 2.36 37.74 -3.91
N GLY A 451 1.16 37.68 -3.35
CA GLY A 451 0.29 36.50 -3.38
C GLY A 451 0.61 35.48 -2.28
N SER A 452 0.55 34.21 -2.64
CA SER A 452 0.76 33.09 -1.72
C SER A 452 1.67 32.03 -2.32
N ALA A 453 2.34 31.28 -1.44
CA ALA A 453 3.00 30.04 -1.83
C ALA A 453 1.96 29.08 -2.41
N GLN A 454 2.28 28.47 -3.54
CA GLN A 454 1.41 27.54 -4.27
C GLN A 454 1.98 26.12 -4.25
N LEU A 455 3.32 26.01 -4.37
CA LEU A 455 4.04 24.75 -4.34
C LEU A 455 5.13 24.83 -3.26
N VAL A 456 5.21 23.78 -2.44
CA VAL A 456 6.23 23.63 -1.40
C VAL A 456 6.91 22.28 -1.62
N TYR A 457 8.10 22.30 -2.22
CA TYR A 457 8.96 21.13 -2.33
C TYR A 457 9.95 21.16 -1.19
N ALA A 458 9.79 20.24 -0.24
CA ALA A 458 10.62 20.16 0.95
C ALA A 458 12.10 20.12 0.56
N ASP A 459 12.93 20.87 1.29
CA ASP A 459 14.38 20.89 1.10
C ASP A 459 14.89 21.35 -0.28
N ASP A 460 14.06 21.96 -1.12
CA ASP A 460 14.44 22.45 -2.46
C ASP A 460 13.91 23.85 -2.74
N VAL A 461 12.64 23.99 -3.11
CA VAL A 461 12.08 25.27 -3.57
C VAL A 461 10.62 25.44 -3.20
N ILE A 462 10.28 26.67 -2.82
CA ILE A 462 8.90 27.13 -2.65
C ILE A 462 8.60 28.14 -3.74
N VAL A 463 7.50 27.92 -4.45
CA VAL A 463 7.07 28.78 -5.56
C VAL A 463 5.74 29.41 -5.20
N GLY A 464 5.64 30.72 -5.40
CA GLY A 464 4.39 31.45 -5.20
C GLY A 464 3.95 32.24 -6.44
N TYR A 465 2.67 32.62 -6.39
CA TYR A 465 1.95 33.17 -7.53
C TYR A 465 0.95 34.23 -7.07
N GLN A 466 0.77 35.26 -7.89
CA GLN A 466 -0.38 36.16 -7.81
C GLN A 466 -0.85 36.57 -9.20
N ARG A 467 -2.15 36.42 -9.46
CA ARG A 467 -2.81 37.12 -10.57
C ARG A 467 -3.17 38.54 -10.15
N LEU A 468 -2.68 39.57 -10.85
CA LEU A 468 -3.01 40.97 -10.52
C LEU A 468 -4.37 41.36 -11.12
N GLN A 469 -5.03 42.35 -10.48
CA GLN A 469 -6.34 42.87 -10.88
C GLN A 469 -7.43 41.80 -11.08
N THR A 470 -7.36 40.74 -10.26
CA THR A 470 -8.36 39.69 -10.21
C THR A 470 -9.17 39.77 -8.92
N SER A 471 -10.48 39.64 -9.02
CA SER A 471 -11.42 39.65 -7.90
C SER A 471 -12.40 38.47 -7.97
N GLY A 472 -12.87 38.02 -6.81
CA GLY A 472 -13.85 36.95 -6.67
C GLY A 472 -13.24 35.56 -6.48
N MET A 473 -13.93 34.72 -5.68
CA MET A 473 -13.51 33.35 -5.36
C MET A 473 -14.23 32.31 -6.25
N PHE A 474 -15.53 32.50 -6.50
CA PHE A 474 -16.35 31.63 -7.35
C PHE A 474 -16.63 32.24 -8.73
N THR A 475 -16.80 33.56 -8.78
CA THR A 475 -16.94 34.34 -10.01
C THR A 475 -15.68 35.18 -10.15
N VAL A 476 -14.63 34.57 -10.71
CA VAL A 476 -13.35 35.24 -10.92
C VAL A 476 -13.47 36.22 -12.08
N ILE A 477 -13.17 37.49 -11.82
CA ILE A 477 -13.13 38.56 -12.83
C ILE A 477 -11.70 39.09 -12.88
N THR A 478 -11.10 39.07 -14.06
CA THR A 478 -9.79 39.68 -14.34
C THR A 478 -9.99 40.86 -15.28
N LEU A 479 -9.25 41.95 -15.09
CA LEU A 479 -9.41 43.19 -15.86
C LEU A 479 -8.09 43.66 -16.48
N ASN A 480 -8.22 44.40 -17.59
CA ASN A 480 -7.18 45.13 -18.30
C ASN A 480 -5.91 44.33 -18.66
N ASP A 481 -6.05 43.04 -18.94
CA ASP A 481 -4.91 42.14 -19.26
C ASP A 481 -3.76 42.25 -18.24
N ALA A 482 -4.08 42.48 -16.97
CA ALA A 482 -3.08 42.71 -15.94
C ALA A 482 -2.05 41.57 -15.90
N PRO A 483 -0.77 41.83 -15.56
CA PRO A 483 0.22 40.77 -15.48
C PRO A 483 -0.01 39.85 -14.28
N PHE A 484 0.78 38.78 -14.18
CA PHE A 484 0.87 37.96 -12.98
C PHE A 484 2.28 37.99 -12.42
N VAL A 485 2.44 37.61 -11.16
CA VAL A 485 3.72 37.56 -10.47
C VAL A 485 4.04 36.11 -10.14
N LEU A 486 5.27 35.68 -10.43
CA LEU A 486 5.84 34.42 -9.97
C LEU A 486 7.12 34.71 -9.18
N TRP A 487 7.27 34.04 -8.05
CA TRP A 487 8.49 34.09 -7.26
C TRP A 487 8.86 32.71 -6.75
N GLY A 488 10.15 32.51 -6.47
CA GLY A 488 10.70 31.28 -5.92
C GLY A 488 11.73 31.59 -4.85
N ILE A 489 11.69 30.84 -3.75
CA ILE A 489 12.68 30.87 -2.68
C ILE A 489 13.24 29.47 -2.44
N ASP A 490 14.51 29.39 -2.08
CA ASP A 490 15.14 28.14 -1.64
C ASP A 490 14.53 27.70 -0.30
N ALA A 491 14.02 26.47 -0.22
CA ALA A 491 13.27 26.01 0.94
C ALA A 491 14.17 25.72 2.17
N LYS A 492 15.48 25.51 1.96
CA LYS A 492 16.45 25.25 3.04
C LYS A 492 16.96 26.54 3.68
N THR A 493 17.24 27.54 2.84
CA THR A 493 17.97 28.75 3.22
C THR A 493 17.08 29.99 3.26
N GLY A 494 15.93 29.96 2.59
CA GLY A 494 15.03 31.10 2.42
C GLY A 494 15.51 32.11 1.38
N ALA A 495 16.62 31.85 0.68
CA ALA A 495 17.19 32.77 -0.31
C ALA A 495 16.24 32.95 -1.50
N LEU A 496 16.11 34.20 -1.98
CA LEU A 496 15.34 34.50 -3.19
C LEU A 496 16.02 33.90 -4.42
N LYS A 497 15.33 33.02 -5.14
CA LYS A 497 15.78 32.51 -6.44
C LYS A 497 15.34 33.44 -7.57
N PHE A 498 14.08 33.85 -7.57
CA PHE A 498 13.53 34.79 -8.54
C PHE A 498 12.25 35.48 -8.02
N ASN A 499 11.93 36.65 -8.59
CA ASN A 499 10.66 37.36 -8.42
C ASN A 499 10.38 38.16 -9.70
N LYS A 500 9.35 37.76 -10.46
CA LYS A 500 9.09 38.25 -11.81
C LYS A 500 7.63 38.65 -11.98
N THR A 501 7.42 39.82 -12.57
CA THR A 501 6.13 40.26 -13.09
C THR A 501 6.09 39.96 -14.59
N ILE A 502 5.13 39.13 -15.01
CA ILE A 502 5.06 38.55 -16.36
C ILE A 502 3.74 38.97 -17.00
N ALA A 503 3.80 39.44 -18.25
CA ALA A 503 2.61 39.78 -19.03
C ALA A 503 1.74 38.54 -19.24
N ALA A 504 0.43 38.70 -19.14
CA ALA A 504 -0.51 37.62 -19.35
C ALA A 504 -1.00 37.59 -20.80
N PRO A 505 -1.61 36.47 -21.24
CA PRO A 505 -2.32 36.43 -22.50
C PRO A 505 -3.43 37.48 -22.53
N ALA A 506 -3.65 38.08 -23.70
CA ALA A 506 -4.68 39.09 -23.89
C ALA A 506 -6.09 38.49 -23.81
N GLY A 507 -7.09 39.33 -23.48
CA GLY A 507 -8.50 38.95 -23.43
C GLY A 507 -9.09 38.82 -22.02
N ASN A 508 -8.46 39.47 -21.03
CA ASN A 508 -8.86 39.47 -19.63
C ASN A 508 -8.97 38.06 -19.04
N VAL A 509 -8.06 37.18 -19.46
CA VAL A 509 -8.15 35.75 -19.13
C VAL A 509 -7.84 35.51 -17.66
N THR A 510 -8.60 34.56 -17.11
CA THR A 510 -8.37 33.97 -15.82
C THR A 510 -7.19 33.01 -15.94
N LEU A 511 -6.19 33.18 -15.07
CA LEU A 511 -5.04 32.28 -14.94
C LEU A 511 -4.92 31.82 -13.49
N SER A 512 -4.69 30.52 -13.31
CA SER A 512 -4.40 29.93 -12.01
C SER A 512 -3.22 28.97 -12.11
N VAL A 513 -2.55 28.73 -10.97
CA VAL A 513 -1.64 27.59 -10.85
C VAL A 513 -2.47 26.32 -10.93
N SER A 514 -2.06 25.45 -11.84
CA SER A 514 -2.76 24.20 -12.13
C SER A 514 -2.10 23.04 -11.38
N THR A 515 -0.79 22.88 -11.54
CA THR A 515 0.05 21.88 -10.87
C THR A 515 1.54 22.25 -11.06
N GLY A 516 2.47 21.42 -10.59
CA GLY A 516 3.91 21.56 -10.82
C GLY A 516 4.66 20.28 -10.48
N SER A 517 5.92 20.20 -10.87
CA SER A 517 6.78 19.05 -10.64
C SER A 517 8.19 19.47 -10.22
N GLN A 518 8.66 18.89 -9.11
CA GLN A 518 10.03 19.07 -8.62
C GLN A 518 11.05 18.41 -9.56
N ASP A 519 10.71 17.27 -10.15
CA ASP A 519 11.61 16.50 -11.00
C ASP A 519 11.72 17.09 -12.40
N ASP A 520 10.62 17.65 -12.90
CA ASP A 520 10.57 18.32 -14.21
C ASP A 520 10.99 19.78 -14.15
N ARG A 521 11.19 20.32 -12.94
CA ARG A 521 11.54 21.72 -12.67
C ARG A 521 10.52 22.74 -13.20
N VAL A 522 9.23 22.42 -13.19
CA VAL A 522 8.17 23.28 -13.76
C VAL A 522 7.02 23.58 -12.80
N ILE A 523 6.47 24.80 -12.90
CA ILE A 523 5.15 25.17 -12.42
C ILE A 523 4.26 25.44 -13.64
N VAL A 524 3.06 24.86 -13.67
CA VAL A 524 2.15 24.94 -14.81
C VAL A 524 0.96 25.83 -14.48
N LEU A 525 0.73 26.83 -15.31
CA LEU A 525 -0.44 27.70 -15.25
C LEU A 525 -1.50 27.25 -16.26
N TRP A 526 -2.76 27.34 -15.87
CA TRP A 526 -3.92 27.06 -16.73
C TRP A 526 -4.72 28.33 -16.97
N SER A 527 -5.18 28.52 -18.21
CA SER A 527 -6.16 29.56 -18.55
C SER A 527 -7.54 28.95 -18.78
N LYS A 528 -8.54 29.45 -18.04
CA LYS A 528 -9.94 29.01 -18.16
C LYS A 528 -10.50 29.29 -19.56
N GLU A 529 -10.48 30.56 -19.99
CA GLU A 529 -11.12 31.00 -21.23
C GLU A 529 -10.41 30.46 -22.47
N LEU A 530 -9.08 30.34 -22.42
CA LEU A 530 -8.29 29.81 -23.53
C LEU A 530 -8.24 28.28 -23.55
N ARG A 531 -8.42 27.62 -22.40
CA ARG A 531 -8.28 26.15 -22.21
C ARG A 531 -6.88 25.65 -22.58
N GLN A 532 -5.87 26.42 -22.20
CA GLN A 532 -4.46 26.21 -22.54
C GLN A 532 -3.58 26.22 -21.29
N PHE A 533 -2.38 25.63 -21.42
CA PHE A 533 -1.38 25.58 -20.37
C PHE A 533 -0.07 26.26 -20.77
N TRP A 534 0.66 26.75 -19.76
CA TRP A 534 2.02 27.26 -19.86
C TRP A 534 2.85 26.74 -18.68
N ALA A 535 4.09 26.33 -18.92
CA ALA A 535 5.02 26.01 -17.86
C ALA A 535 6.12 27.05 -17.70
N TYR A 536 6.45 27.34 -16.45
CA TYR A 536 7.57 28.19 -16.07
C TYR A 536 8.54 27.40 -15.20
N SER A 537 9.83 27.70 -15.30
CA SER A 537 10.85 27.03 -14.51
C SER A 537 10.74 27.42 -13.04
N ILE A 538 10.75 26.44 -12.14
CA ILE A 538 10.79 26.68 -10.68
C ILE A 538 12.18 27.09 -10.19
N ASP A 539 13.19 27.13 -11.07
CA ASP A 539 14.54 27.57 -10.72
C ASP A 539 14.76 29.05 -10.96
N ASN A 540 14.14 29.60 -12.01
CA ASN A 540 14.40 30.98 -12.45
C ASN A 540 13.16 31.74 -12.92
N GLY A 541 11.97 31.13 -12.96
CA GLY A 541 10.73 31.76 -13.39
C GLY A 541 10.64 32.11 -14.88
N ASN A 542 11.53 31.59 -15.73
CA ASN A 542 11.43 31.75 -17.19
C ASN A 542 10.37 30.81 -17.76
N LEU A 543 9.71 31.23 -18.84
CA LEU A 543 8.84 30.36 -19.63
C LEU A 543 9.66 29.19 -20.17
N VAL A 544 9.15 27.97 -20.01
CA VAL A 544 9.74 26.73 -20.55
C VAL A 544 9.00 26.34 -21.82
N TRP A 545 7.67 26.25 -21.74
CA TRP A 545 6.80 25.94 -22.88
C TRP A 545 5.42 26.57 -22.70
N GLY A 546 4.68 26.66 -23.81
CA GLY A 546 3.30 27.14 -23.86
C GLY A 546 3.10 28.27 -24.88
N PRO A 547 1.85 28.54 -25.29
CA PRO A 547 0.64 27.80 -24.92
C PRO A 547 0.60 26.39 -25.52
N THR A 548 -0.05 25.45 -24.84
CA THR A 548 -0.55 24.21 -25.47
C THR A 548 -1.66 24.51 -26.48
N PRO A 549 -2.03 23.57 -27.36
CA PRO A 549 -3.31 23.64 -28.06
C PRO A 549 -4.48 23.78 -27.07
N ALA A 550 -5.55 24.45 -27.51
CA ALA A 550 -6.76 24.60 -26.70
C ALA A 550 -7.47 23.25 -26.55
N GLN A 551 -7.81 22.88 -25.32
CA GLN A 551 -8.62 21.68 -25.03
C GLN A 551 -10.10 21.90 -25.38
N ASN A 552 -10.91 20.85 -25.24
CA ASN A 552 -12.34 20.87 -25.56
C ASN A 552 -13.07 22.01 -24.82
N TYR A 553 -14.10 22.61 -25.45
CA TYR A 553 -14.77 23.79 -24.90
C TYR A 553 -15.38 23.55 -23.52
N LEU A 554 -15.82 22.33 -23.22
CA LEU A 554 -16.38 21.98 -21.91
C LEU A 554 -15.35 22.09 -20.78
N ASP A 555 -14.05 21.96 -21.07
CA ASP A 555 -12.99 22.08 -20.06
C ASP A 555 -12.85 23.50 -19.49
N ILE A 556 -13.63 24.47 -19.99
CA ILE A 556 -13.82 25.78 -19.34
C ILE A 556 -14.52 25.69 -17.97
N PHE A 557 -15.33 24.64 -17.75
CA PHE A 557 -16.17 24.51 -16.56
C PHE A 557 -15.47 23.85 -15.38
N ALA A 558 -14.43 23.07 -15.63
CA ALA A 558 -13.64 22.41 -14.60
C ALA A 558 -12.30 21.93 -15.17
N MET A 559 -11.26 21.88 -14.33
CA MET A 559 -9.94 21.37 -14.69
C MET A 559 -9.27 20.72 -13.48
N TYR A 560 -8.73 19.50 -13.65
CA TYR A 560 -8.10 18.71 -12.59
C TYR A 560 -6.72 18.17 -13.02
N PRO A 561 -5.73 19.05 -13.25
CA PRO A 561 -4.45 18.64 -13.78
C PRO A 561 -3.52 18.14 -12.68
N ARG A 562 -2.67 17.17 -13.04
CA ARG A 562 -1.66 16.56 -12.17
C ARG A 562 -0.42 16.21 -12.99
N ILE A 563 0.77 16.35 -12.41
CA ILE A 563 1.98 15.77 -12.98
C ILE A 563 2.34 14.51 -12.20
N TYR A 564 2.60 13.43 -12.92
CA TYR A 564 3.15 12.19 -12.38
C TYR A 564 4.06 11.51 -13.40
N ASN A 565 5.20 10.98 -12.95
CA ASN A 565 6.22 10.33 -13.79
C ASN A 565 6.48 11.08 -15.11
N HIS A 566 6.76 12.39 -15.00
CA HIS A 566 7.07 13.28 -16.12
C HIS A 566 5.91 13.53 -17.10
N ILE A 567 4.68 13.15 -16.76
CA ILE A 567 3.47 13.35 -17.58
C ILE A 567 2.50 14.28 -16.86
N LEU A 568 2.11 15.36 -17.53
CA LEU A 568 0.99 16.22 -17.14
C LEU A 568 -0.32 15.63 -17.65
N TYR A 569 -1.09 15.04 -16.75
CA TYR A 569 -2.46 14.61 -16.98
C TYR A 569 -3.39 15.81 -16.82
N SER A 570 -4.27 16.01 -17.79
CA SER A 570 -5.25 17.09 -17.81
C SER A 570 -6.61 16.53 -18.15
N ASN A 571 -7.59 16.83 -17.32
CA ASN A 571 -8.98 16.43 -17.50
C ASN A 571 -9.90 17.52 -16.97
N GLY A 572 -10.96 17.80 -17.72
CA GLY A 572 -12.02 18.73 -17.33
C GLY A 572 -13.40 18.13 -17.55
N MET A 573 -14.41 18.99 -17.67
CA MET A 573 -15.79 18.55 -17.86
C MET A 573 -16.01 17.80 -19.18
N SER A 574 -15.15 17.96 -20.19
CA SER A 574 -15.27 17.19 -21.44
C SER A 574 -15.14 15.68 -21.22
N GLY A 575 -14.47 15.27 -20.14
CA GLY A 575 -14.14 13.87 -19.87
C GLY A 575 -13.05 13.30 -20.77
N ILE A 576 -12.43 14.13 -21.61
CA ILE A 576 -11.23 13.74 -22.37
C ILE A 576 -10.04 13.79 -21.41
N MET A 577 -9.26 12.71 -21.37
CA MET A 577 -7.98 12.69 -20.67
C MET A 577 -6.89 13.05 -21.66
N TYR A 578 -6.14 14.11 -21.38
CA TYR A 578 -4.96 14.49 -22.15
C TYR A 578 -3.72 14.22 -21.32
N ALA A 579 -2.68 13.66 -21.94
CA ALA A 579 -1.38 13.48 -21.34
C ALA A 579 -0.34 14.27 -22.14
N TYR A 580 0.32 15.20 -21.48
CA TYR A 580 1.42 15.99 -22.06
C TYR A 580 2.72 15.60 -21.40
N ASP A 581 3.82 15.62 -22.12
CA ASP A 581 5.15 15.59 -21.53
C ASP A 581 5.33 16.84 -20.67
N ALA A 582 5.63 16.67 -19.38
CA ALA A 582 5.65 17.77 -18.41
C ALA A 582 6.79 18.76 -18.68
N LYS A 583 7.90 18.32 -19.28
CA LYS A 583 9.07 19.16 -19.58
C LYS A 583 8.92 19.97 -20.86
N THR A 584 8.13 19.50 -21.82
CA THR A 584 8.04 20.11 -23.16
C THR A 584 6.65 20.63 -23.52
N GLY A 585 5.60 20.17 -22.84
CA GLY A 585 4.21 20.52 -23.14
C GLY A 585 3.66 19.82 -24.39
N ASN A 586 4.40 18.86 -24.95
CA ASN A 586 3.96 18.09 -26.11
C ASN A 586 2.87 17.09 -25.72
N LEU A 587 1.79 17.01 -26.50
CA LEU A 587 0.77 15.98 -26.29
C LEU A 587 1.37 14.61 -26.63
N LEU A 588 1.36 13.70 -25.66
CA LEU A 588 1.82 12.32 -25.81
C LEU A 588 0.67 11.43 -26.29
N TRP A 589 -0.46 11.49 -25.60
CA TRP A 589 -1.66 10.75 -25.93
C TRP A 589 -2.90 11.47 -25.38
N ASN A 590 -4.07 11.08 -25.89
CA ASN A 590 -5.34 11.41 -25.26
C ASN A 590 -6.25 10.18 -25.27
N TYR A 591 -7.20 10.16 -24.35
CA TYR A 591 -8.19 9.11 -24.22
C TYR A 591 -9.59 9.72 -24.15
N THR A 592 -10.52 9.10 -24.86
CA THR A 592 -11.93 9.49 -24.90
C THR A 592 -12.82 8.28 -24.72
N TYR A 593 -13.88 8.40 -23.93
CA TYR A 593 -14.94 7.39 -23.86
C TYR A 593 -16.23 7.98 -24.43
N LYS A 594 -16.60 7.55 -25.64
CA LYS A 594 -17.82 8.01 -26.31
C LYS A 594 -19.05 7.55 -25.53
N ASP A 595 -20.02 8.43 -25.33
CA ASP A 595 -21.35 8.05 -24.84
C ASP A 595 -22.15 7.45 -26.01
N PRO A 596 -22.39 6.14 -26.05
CA PRO A 596 -23.05 5.50 -27.19
C PRO A 596 -24.56 5.78 -27.23
N TRP A 597 -25.15 6.31 -26.15
CA TRP A 597 -26.60 6.45 -25.98
C TRP A 597 -27.05 7.90 -25.77
N SER A 598 -26.12 8.85 -25.78
CA SER A 598 -26.40 10.27 -25.55
C SER A 598 -27.14 10.53 -24.23
N GLU A 599 -26.74 9.81 -23.18
CA GLU A 599 -27.21 10.05 -21.81
C GLU A 599 -26.65 11.39 -21.27
N THR A 600 -25.52 11.86 -21.81
CA THR A 600 -24.98 13.22 -21.61
C THR A 600 -25.45 14.15 -22.74
N LEU A 601 -26.30 15.14 -22.43
CA LEU A 601 -26.97 15.98 -23.45
C LEU A 601 -26.10 17.10 -24.05
N TRP A 602 -24.90 17.32 -23.51
CA TRP A 602 -24.01 18.43 -23.89
C TRP A 602 -22.63 17.96 -24.37
N SER A 603 -22.42 16.66 -24.55
CA SER A 603 -21.13 16.08 -24.95
C SER A 603 -21.33 14.76 -25.69
N ASP A 604 -20.50 14.50 -26.71
CA ASP A 604 -20.42 13.18 -27.36
C ASP A 604 -19.63 12.16 -26.51
N TYR A 605 -18.87 12.64 -25.53
CA TYR A 605 -18.08 11.85 -24.59
C TYR A 605 -18.67 11.93 -23.18
N TRP A 606 -18.46 10.88 -22.38
CA TRP A 606 -18.85 10.90 -20.97
C TRP A 606 -18.18 12.05 -20.23
N SER A 607 -18.98 13.01 -19.77
CA SER A 607 -18.46 14.21 -19.11
C SER A 607 -17.80 13.88 -17.75
N SER A 608 -16.76 14.64 -17.39
CA SER A 608 -16.08 14.54 -16.09
C SER A 608 -15.55 13.13 -15.75
N LEU A 609 -14.92 12.45 -16.71
CA LEU A 609 -14.18 11.21 -16.48
C LEU A 609 -12.81 11.50 -15.82
N ARG A 610 -12.81 11.65 -14.50
CA ARG A 610 -11.69 12.20 -13.73
C ARG A 610 -10.71 11.14 -13.23
N PRO A 611 -9.42 11.47 -13.09
CA PRO A 611 -8.45 10.60 -12.44
C PRO A 611 -8.76 10.45 -10.94
N ARG A 612 -8.81 9.21 -10.48
CA ARG A 612 -9.10 8.84 -9.08
C ARG A 612 -7.86 8.34 -8.37
N ILE A 613 -7.10 7.46 -9.01
CA ILE A 613 -5.90 6.84 -8.43
C ILE A 613 -4.83 6.77 -9.52
N ILE A 614 -3.58 7.00 -9.15
CA ILE A 614 -2.41 6.67 -9.96
C ILE A 614 -1.51 5.75 -9.14
N ALA A 615 -1.22 4.56 -9.64
CA ALA A 615 -0.46 3.53 -8.93
C ALA A 615 0.16 2.57 -9.92
N ASP A 616 1.40 2.11 -9.68
CA ASP A 616 2.05 1.05 -10.48
C ASP A 616 1.94 1.24 -12.01
N GLY A 617 2.27 2.45 -12.47
CA GLY A 617 2.20 2.78 -13.91
C GLY A 617 0.78 2.79 -14.51
N LYS A 618 -0.27 2.77 -13.68
CA LYS A 618 -1.70 2.77 -14.07
C LYS A 618 -2.40 4.03 -13.60
N ILE A 619 -3.40 4.47 -14.36
CA ILE A 619 -4.30 5.57 -13.99
C ILE A 619 -5.75 5.12 -14.08
N TYR A 620 -6.46 5.25 -12.95
CA TYR A 620 -7.86 4.87 -12.83
C TYR A 620 -8.75 6.10 -12.96
N LEU A 621 -9.64 6.09 -13.95
CA LEU A 621 -10.58 7.16 -14.24
C LEU A 621 -12.00 6.74 -13.86
N GLY A 622 -12.76 7.65 -13.27
CA GLY A 622 -14.16 7.40 -12.97
C GLY A 622 -15.04 8.63 -13.19
N GLN A 623 -16.18 8.42 -13.82
CA GLN A 623 -17.16 9.46 -14.13
C GLN A 623 -17.87 9.93 -12.87
N SER A 624 -17.98 11.25 -12.69
CA SER A 624 -18.80 11.88 -11.65
C SER A 624 -19.47 13.15 -12.18
N GLU A 625 -20.49 13.63 -11.48
CA GLU A 625 -21.20 14.84 -11.89
C GLU A 625 -21.77 15.59 -10.68
N HIS A 626 -21.57 16.90 -10.64
CA HIS A 626 -22.04 17.79 -9.58
C HIS A 626 -23.56 17.75 -9.37
N SER A 627 -24.35 17.70 -10.45
CA SER A 627 -25.81 17.75 -10.41
C SER A 627 -26.40 16.73 -11.37
N VAL A 628 -26.54 15.51 -10.87
CA VAL A 628 -27.01 14.37 -11.65
C VAL A 628 -28.49 14.49 -11.95
N ASN A 629 -28.86 14.39 -13.24
CA ASN A 629 -30.26 14.31 -13.66
C ASN A 629 -30.91 13.02 -13.14
N GLN A 630 -32.24 13.04 -13.01
CA GLN A 630 -33.04 11.85 -12.73
C GLN A 630 -33.92 11.53 -13.95
N PRO A 631 -34.06 10.25 -14.33
CA PRO A 631 -33.24 9.11 -13.89
C PRO A 631 -31.75 9.33 -14.21
N GLN A 632 -30.85 8.75 -13.40
CA GLN A 632 -29.41 8.90 -13.60
C GLN A 632 -28.97 8.34 -14.96
N PRO A 633 -28.03 9.02 -15.67
CA PRO A 633 -27.42 8.51 -16.90
C PRO A 633 -26.95 7.07 -16.74
N ARG A 634 -27.28 6.17 -17.67
CA ARG A 634 -26.92 4.75 -17.59
C ARG A 634 -25.54 4.46 -18.18
N GLY A 635 -24.75 3.64 -17.51
CA GLY A 635 -23.49 3.12 -18.05
C GLY A 635 -22.28 4.05 -17.89
N ALA A 636 -22.28 4.92 -16.87
CA ALA A 636 -21.14 5.77 -16.57
C ALA A 636 -19.84 4.94 -16.40
N PRO A 637 -18.75 5.27 -17.10
CA PRO A 637 -17.58 4.40 -17.17
C PRO A 637 -16.65 4.55 -15.96
N PHE A 638 -15.99 3.44 -15.63
CA PHE A 638 -14.77 3.38 -14.84
C PHE A 638 -13.69 2.67 -15.66
N VAL A 639 -12.48 3.24 -15.74
CA VAL A 639 -11.46 2.87 -16.72
C VAL A 639 -10.10 2.79 -16.04
N CYS A 640 -9.32 1.76 -16.33
CA CYS A 640 -7.89 1.68 -16.03
C CYS A 640 -7.10 1.81 -17.33
N LEU A 641 -6.20 2.80 -17.38
CA LEU A 641 -5.29 3.01 -18.50
C LEU A 641 -3.85 2.76 -18.05
N ASN A 642 -3.01 2.31 -18.98
CA ASN A 642 -1.57 2.47 -18.85
C ASN A 642 -1.26 3.96 -18.79
N ALA A 643 -0.64 4.41 -17.71
CA ALA A 643 -0.40 5.84 -17.45
C ALA A 643 0.61 6.44 -18.44
N THR A 644 1.48 5.63 -19.04
CA THR A 644 2.48 6.12 -20.00
C THR A 644 1.94 6.18 -21.43
N THR A 645 1.13 5.20 -21.85
CA THR A 645 0.69 5.06 -23.24
C THR A 645 -0.76 5.49 -23.49
N GLY A 646 -1.60 5.55 -22.45
CA GLY A 646 -3.03 5.80 -22.57
C GLY A 646 -3.84 4.60 -23.07
N GLU A 647 -3.20 3.44 -23.24
CA GLU A 647 -3.88 2.20 -23.66
C GLU A 647 -4.80 1.69 -22.55
N VAL A 648 -5.98 1.20 -22.94
CA VAL A 648 -6.95 0.62 -22.00
C VAL A 648 -6.43 -0.73 -21.51
N ILE A 649 -6.28 -0.87 -20.19
CA ILE A 649 -6.00 -2.14 -19.54
C ILE A 649 -7.32 -2.86 -19.27
N TRP A 650 -8.26 -2.15 -18.63
CA TRP A 650 -9.64 -2.61 -18.50
C TRP A 650 -10.59 -1.43 -18.37
N GLN A 651 -11.85 -1.66 -18.67
CA GLN A 651 -12.92 -0.69 -18.46
C GLN A 651 -14.25 -1.38 -18.19
N VAL A 652 -15.17 -0.66 -17.57
CA VAL A 652 -16.51 -1.16 -17.29
C VAL A 652 -17.52 -0.01 -17.25
N ALA A 653 -18.64 -0.19 -17.93
CA ALA A 653 -19.75 0.77 -17.93
C ALA A 653 -20.74 0.44 -16.81
N GLY A 654 -20.99 1.37 -15.91
CA GLY A 654 -22.05 1.28 -14.90
C GLY A 654 -21.68 0.57 -13.60
N LEU A 655 -20.43 0.13 -13.41
CA LEU A 655 -20.04 -0.61 -12.20
C LEU A 655 -19.72 0.31 -11.00
N PHE A 656 -18.96 1.39 -11.22
CA PHE A 656 -18.42 2.26 -10.16
C PHE A 656 -18.56 3.76 -10.47
N ARG A 657 -19.80 4.29 -10.56
CA ARG A 657 -19.99 5.71 -10.82
C ARG A 657 -19.58 6.54 -9.60
N GLN A 658 -18.65 7.47 -9.81
CA GLN A 658 -17.96 8.21 -8.75
C GLN A 658 -18.75 9.44 -8.30
N THR A 659 -18.18 10.14 -7.32
CA THR A 659 -18.73 11.34 -6.68
C THR A 659 -17.83 12.57 -6.89
N ASP A 660 -18.45 13.77 -6.91
CA ASP A 660 -17.79 15.08 -6.95
C ASP A 660 -17.55 15.67 -5.55
N TRP A 661 -18.47 15.41 -4.62
CA TRP A 661 -18.46 16.02 -3.28
C TRP A 661 -18.26 15.02 -2.15
N GLY A 662 -18.38 13.72 -2.42
CA GLY A 662 -18.06 12.64 -1.51
C GLY A 662 -16.59 12.20 -1.59
N GLY A 663 -16.29 11.06 -0.97
CA GLY A 663 -14.95 10.49 -1.03
C GLY A 663 -14.61 9.94 -2.40
N SER A 664 -13.40 10.26 -2.87
CA SER A 664 -12.79 9.59 -4.03
C SER A 664 -12.50 8.11 -3.72
N ALA A 665 -12.34 7.29 -4.76
CA ALA A 665 -11.69 6.00 -4.62
C ALA A 665 -10.31 6.16 -3.95
N VAL A 666 -10.00 5.24 -3.03
CA VAL A 666 -8.73 5.15 -2.29
C VAL A 666 -8.10 3.77 -2.53
N MET A 667 -6.81 3.62 -2.25
CA MET A 667 -6.10 2.35 -2.42
C MET A 667 -5.18 2.03 -1.25
N GLY A 668 -5.19 0.78 -0.82
CA GLY A 668 -4.20 0.24 0.11
C GLY A 668 -4.09 -1.26 -0.07
N ASP A 669 -2.92 -1.82 0.22
CA ASP A 669 -2.63 -3.24 -0.03
C ASP A 669 -2.93 -3.69 -1.48
N SER A 670 -2.68 -2.81 -2.44
CA SER A 670 -3.01 -2.93 -3.87
C SER A 670 -4.50 -3.16 -4.19
N ILE A 671 -5.39 -2.86 -3.24
CA ILE A 671 -6.84 -2.97 -3.39
C ILE A 671 -7.45 -1.58 -3.47
N ILE A 672 -8.30 -1.34 -4.48
CA ILE A 672 -9.09 -0.12 -4.58
C ILE A 672 -10.35 -0.27 -3.74
N ALA A 673 -10.61 0.69 -2.86
CA ALA A 673 -11.91 0.85 -2.20
C ALA A 673 -12.63 2.09 -2.77
N THR A 674 -13.85 1.90 -3.29
CA THR A 674 -14.64 2.98 -3.88
C THR A 674 -16.12 2.84 -3.58
N MET A 675 -16.82 3.97 -3.46
CA MET A 675 -18.28 3.98 -3.52
C MET A 675 -18.81 3.95 -4.95
N ASP A 676 -20.06 3.51 -5.11
CA ASP A 676 -20.85 3.67 -6.32
C ASP A 676 -22.11 4.51 -6.06
N SER A 677 -22.27 5.58 -6.83
CA SER A 677 -23.39 6.50 -6.70
C SER A 677 -24.72 5.94 -7.24
N TYR A 678 -24.72 4.91 -8.10
CA TYR A 678 -25.97 4.30 -8.55
C TYR A 678 -26.69 3.56 -7.42
N ASN A 679 -25.96 2.77 -6.62
CA ASN A 679 -26.56 1.88 -5.63
C ASN A 679 -26.13 2.11 -4.17
N GLN A 680 -25.28 3.12 -3.91
CA GLN A 680 -24.83 3.50 -2.57
C GLN A 680 -24.16 2.33 -1.81
N MET A 681 -23.31 1.59 -2.54
CA MET A 681 -22.46 0.54 -2.01
C MET A 681 -21.00 0.97 -2.07
N VAL A 682 -20.18 0.43 -1.18
CA VAL A 682 -18.71 0.45 -1.23
C VAL A 682 -18.23 -0.90 -1.78
N TYR A 683 -17.24 -0.87 -2.64
CA TYR A 683 -16.64 -2.04 -3.28
C TYR A 683 -15.14 -2.08 -3.05
N GLY A 684 -14.61 -3.28 -2.79
CA GLY A 684 -13.19 -3.59 -2.89
C GLY A 684 -12.89 -4.21 -4.26
N ILE A 685 -11.89 -3.68 -4.97
CA ILE A 685 -11.47 -4.14 -6.30
C ILE A 685 -10.01 -4.57 -6.21
N GLY A 686 -9.72 -5.80 -6.61
CA GLY A 686 -8.38 -6.37 -6.52
C GLY A 686 -8.35 -7.85 -6.89
N LYS A 687 -7.19 -8.47 -6.70
CA LYS A 687 -6.97 -9.87 -7.05
C LYS A 687 -7.70 -10.81 -6.10
N GLY A 688 -8.56 -11.68 -6.63
CA GLY A 688 -9.42 -12.59 -5.88
C GLY A 688 -8.81 -13.94 -5.54
N ALA A 689 -9.30 -14.59 -4.49
CA ALA A 689 -8.97 -15.98 -4.20
C ALA A 689 -9.76 -16.93 -5.11
N THR A 690 -9.17 -18.06 -5.49
CA THR A 690 -9.88 -19.13 -6.21
C THR A 690 -9.79 -20.48 -5.51
N ALA A 691 -10.72 -21.37 -5.83
CA ALA A 691 -10.67 -22.77 -5.44
C ALA A 691 -10.84 -23.65 -6.68
N THR A 692 -9.88 -24.56 -6.89
CA THR A 692 -9.95 -25.58 -7.93
C THR A 692 -10.42 -26.89 -7.32
N THR A 693 -11.21 -27.68 -8.06
CA THR A 693 -11.56 -29.06 -7.73
C THR A 693 -11.13 -29.99 -8.86
N VAL A 694 -10.89 -31.27 -8.56
CA VAL A 694 -10.60 -32.28 -9.59
C VAL A 694 -11.15 -33.65 -9.19
N SER A 695 -11.75 -34.32 -10.16
CA SER A 695 -12.32 -35.66 -10.07
C SER A 695 -11.79 -36.50 -11.22
N ALA A 696 -11.36 -37.72 -10.89
CA ALA A 696 -10.97 -38.77 -11.80
C ALA A 696 -11.86 -40.01 -11.55
N PRO A 697 -11.80 -41.06 -12.39
CA PRO A 697 -12.56 -42.28 -12.17
C PRO A 697 -12.23 -42.93 -10.81
N ASP A 698 -13.26 -43.23 -10.02
CA ASP A 698 -13.12 -43.92 -8.72
C ASP A 698 -12.81 -45.43 -8.86
N THR A 699 -13.02 -45.98 -10.06
CA THR A 699 -12.75 -47.38 -10.38
C THR A 699 -11.49 -47.51 -11.23
N SER A 700 -10.85 -48.67 -11.14
CA SER A 700 -9.73 -49.00 -12.03
C SER A 700 -10.14 -48.92 -13.50
N VAL A 701 -9.24 -48.39 -14.32
CA VAL A 701 -9.45 -48.18 -15.75
C VAL A 701 -8.56 -49.15 -16.51
N GLU A 702 -9.13 -49.87 -17.47
CA GLU A 702 -8.37 -50.79 -18.31
C GLU A 702 -7.26 -50.05 -19.08
N TYR A 703 -6.05 -50.62 -19.14
CA TYR A 703 -4.93 -50.05 -19.88
C TYR A 703 -5.29 -49.74 -21.34
N GLY A 704 -4.87 -48.57 -21.82
CA GLY A 704 -5.17 -48.09 -23.18
C GLY A 704 -6.58 -47.50 -23.36
N LYS A 705 -7.42 -47.44 -22.32
CA LYS A 705 -8.67 -46.67 -22.34
C LYS A 705 -8.45 -45.23 -21.90
N ALA A 706 -9.24 -44.32 -22.48
CA ALA A 706 -9.20 -42.92 -22.10
C ALA A 706 -9.87 -42.69 -20.74
N VAL A 707 -9.28 -41.84 -19.92
CA VAL A 707 -9.85 -41.29 -18.69
C VAL A 707 -10.33 -39.87 -18.93
N THR A 708 -11.44 -39.50 -18.30
CA THR A 708 -11.93 -38.11 -18.29
C THR A 708 -11.72 -37.53 -16.90
N ILE A 709 -10.85 -36.52 -16.84
CA ILE A 709 -10.56 -35.72 -15.66
C ILE A 709 -11.45 -34.48 -15.74
N LYS A 710 -12.20 -34.20 -14.68
CA LYS A 710 -13.15 -33.08 -14.64
C LYS A 710 -13.08 -32.35 -13.32
N GLY A 711 -13.51 -31.10 -13.29
CA GLY A 711 -13.47 -30.31 -12.08
C GLY A 711 -14.06 -28.93 -12.27
N THR A 712 -13.85 -28.07 -11.30
CA THR A 712 -14.30 -26.68 -11.33
C THR A 712 -13.19 -25.72 -10.90
N VAL A 713 -13.27 -24.47 -11.33
CA VAL A 713 -12.55 -23.35 -10.73
C VAL A 713 -13.58 -22.29 -10.34
N THR A 714 -13.66 -22.00 -9.04
CA THR A 714 -14.62 -21.05 -8.47
C THR A 714 -13.90 -19.89 -7.81
N ASP A 715 -14.47 -18.70 -7.92
CA ASP A 715 -14.10 -17.53 -7.15
C ASP A 715 -14.58 -17.69 -5.71
N VAL A 716 -13.63 -17.63 -4.77
CA VAL A 716 -13.87 -17.74 -3.32
C VAL A 716 -13.44 -16.48 -2.59
N SER A 717 -13.41 -15.34 -3.30
CA SER A 717 -13.15 -14.04 -2.71
C SER A 717 -14.19 -13.71 -1.62
N PRO A 718 -13.84 -12.90 -0.60
CA PRO A 718 -14.70 -12.66 0.56
C PRO A 718 -16.14 -12.25 0.21
N GLY A 719 -16.33 -11.48 -0.86
CA GLY A 719 -17.62 -11.04 -1.37
C GLY A 719 -18.53 -12.15 -1.89
N THR A 720 -18.00 -13.30 -2.31
CA THR A 720 -18.82 -14.45 -2.73
C THR A 720 -19.45 -15.16 -1.52
N ALA A 721 -18.97 -14.87 -0.31
CA ALA A 721 -19.57 -15.35 0.92
C ALA A 721 -20.82 -14.57 1.37
N ASP A 722 -21.11 -13.41 0.76
CA ASP A 722 -22.30 -12.61 1.03
C ASP A 722 -23.58 -13.40 0.70
N GLU A 723 -24.54 -13.39 1.61
CA GLU A 723 -25.79 -14.15 1.50
C GLU A 723 -26.57 -13.83 0.21
N LYS A 724 -26.57 -12.56 -0.23
CA LYS A 724 -27.26 -12.12 -1.47
C LYS A 724 -26.59 -12.71 -2.71
N VAL A 725 -25.27 -12.94 -2.66
CA VAL A 725 -24.52 -13.59 -3.74
C VAL A 725 -24.75 -15.10 -3.69
N LYS A 726 -24.60 -15.73 -2.53
CA LYS A 726 -24.82 -17.19 -2.34
C LYS A 726 -26.17 -17.67 -2.84
N ILE A 727 -27.25 -16.95 -2.54
CA ILE A 727 -28.60 -17.32 -3.00
C ILE A 727 -28.72 -17.30 -4.53
N ARG A 728 -28.01 -16.39 -5.21
CA ARG A 728 -27.99 -16.31 -6.68
C ARG A 728 -27.06 -17.34 -7.32
N PHE A 729 -26.02 -17.75 -6.60
CA PHE A 729 -24.97 -18.66 -7.06
C PHE A 729 -24.82 -19.85 -6.08
N PRO A 730 -25.83 -20.74 -5.97
CA PRO A 730 -25.84 -21.81 -4.98
C PRO A 730 -24.72 -22.85 -5.16
N ASN A 731 -24.10 -22.90 -6.34
CA ASN A 731 -22.95 -23.77 -6.65
C ASN A 731 -21.60 -23.02 -6.60
N GLY A 732 -21.59 -21.80 -6.05
CA GLY A 732 -20.44 -20.90 -6.08
C GLY A 732 -20.41 -20.01 -7.32
N VAL A 733 -19.61 -18.95 -7.24
CA VAL A 733 -19.35 -18.04 -8.36
C VAL A 733 -18.21 -18.63 -9.18
N ALA A 734 -18.36 -18.73 -10.50
CA ALA A 734 -17.30 -19.21 -11.37
C ALA A 734 -16.15 -18.20 -11.46
N ALA A 735 -14.92 -18.68 -11.46
CA ALA A 735 -13.78 -17.87 -11.88
C ALA A 735 -13.80 -17.73 -13.41
N VAL A 736 -13.71 -16.50 -13.90
CA VAL A 736 -13.75 -16.17 -15.34
C VAL A 736 -12.42 -15.60 -15.82
N SER A 737 -12.18 -15.64 -17.13
CA SER A 737 -11.03 -14.97 -17.74
C SER A 737 -11.04 -13.46 -17.49
N ASP A 738 -9.87 -12.82 -17.44
CA ASP A 738 -9.71 -11.38 -17.25
C ASP A 738 -10.56 -10.56 -18.25
N ASP A 739 -10.63 -10.97 -19.52
CA ASP A 739 -11.44 -10.33 -20.57
C ASP A 739 -12.96 -10.32 -20.26
N SER A 740 -13.44 -11.30 -19.49
CA SER A 740 -14.84 -11.43 -19.10
C SER A 740 -15.16 -10.73 -17.77
N MET A 741 -14.13 -10.27 -17.04
CA MET A 741 -14.26 -9.86 -15.64
C MET A 741 -15.25 -8.72 -15.44
N SER A 742 -15.17 -7.67 -16.26
CA SER A 742 -16.03 -6.48 -16.13
C SER A 742 -17.52 -6.80 -16.19
N ASP A 743 -17.96 -7.51 -17.22
CA ASP A 743 -19.37 -7.88 -17.39
C ASP A 743 -19.81 -8.96 -16.39
N TRP A 744 -18.88 -9.84 -15.99
CA TRP A 744 -19.14 -10.83 -14.94
C TRP A 744 -19.41 -10.17 -13.59
N MET A 745 -18.64 -9.14 -13.21
CA MET A 745 -18.86 -8.40 -11.97
C MET A 745 -20.17 -7.60 -11.97
N LEU A 746 -20.59 -7.05 -13.13
CA LEU A 746 -21.93 -6.48 -13.29
C LEU A 746 -23.03 -7.54 -13.06
N TYR A 747 -22.87 -8.75 -13.61
CA TYR A 747 -23.82 -9.84 -13.41
C TYR A 747 -23.88 -10.29 -11.93
N VAL A 748 -22.72 -10.52 -11.30
CA VAL A 748 -22.62 -11.04 -9.92
C VAL A 748 -23.07 -10.01 -8.89
N TYR A 749 -22.58 -8.78 -8.95
CA TYR A 749 -22.77 -7.78 -7.88
C TYR A 749 -23.81 -6.70 -8.18
N LYS A 750 -24.17 -6.47 -9.45
CA LYS A 750 -25.18 -5.47 -9.84
C LYS A 750 -26.46 -6.07 -10.41
N GLN A 751 -26.54 -7.40 -10.56
CA GLN A 751 -27.71 -8.10 -11.09
C GLN A 751 -28.05 -7.75 -12.55
N PHE A 752 -27.05 -7.35 -13.34
CA PHE A 752 -27.23 -7.17 -14.78
C PHE A 752 -27.47 -8.52 -15.47
N THR A 753 -27.81 -8.51 -16.76
CA THR A 753 -27.96 -9.74 -17.55
C THR A 753 -26.64 -10.51 -17.59
N ARG A 754 -26.70 -11.84 -17.48
CA ARG A 754 -25.52 -12.69 -17.60
C ARG A 754 -24.88 -12.52 -18.99
N PRO A 755 -23.55 -12.26 -19.08
CA PRO A 755 -22.85 -12.21 -20.36
C PRO A 755 -22.91 -13.56 -21.08
N THR A 756 -23.22 -13.54 -22.39
CA THR A 756 -23.36 -14.76 -23.21
C THR A 756 -22.03 -15.28 -23.76
N ASN A 757 -21.00 -14.44 -23.76
CA ASN A 757 -19.66 -14.69 -24.27
C ASN A 757 -18.60 -14.84 -23.17
N ALA A 758 -19.01 -14.93 -21.90
CA ALA A 758 -18.05 -15.14 -20.81
C ALA A 758 -17.33 -16.48 -20.95
N SER A 759 -16.01 -16.48 -20.72
CA SER A 759 -15.16 -17.66 -20.67
C SER A 759 -14.60 -17.88 -19.27
N GLY A 760 -14.33 -19.14 -18.93
CA GLY A 760 -13.62 -19.48 -17.70
C GLY A 760 -12.11 -19.25 -17.83
N VAL A 761 -11.34 -19.87 -16.94
CA VAL A 761 -9.89 -19.74 -16.85
C VAL A 761 -9.18 -20.99 -17.40
N GLN A 762 -7.92 -20.83 -17.81
CA GLN A 762 -7.09 -21.96 -18.25
C GLN A 762 -6.65 -22.80 -17.04
N VAL A 763 -6.74 -24.12 -17.17
CA VAL A 763 -6.36 -25.09 -16.15
C VAL A 763 -5.35 -26.06 -16.74
N SER A 764 -4.18 -26.20 -16.11
CA SER A 764 -3.20 -27.22 -16.46
C SER A 764 -3.52 -28.54 -15.73
N ILE A 765 -3.41 -29.65 -16.45
CA ILE A 765 -3.64 -30.99 -15.91
C ILE A 765 -2.28 -31.69 -15.86
N ASN A 766 -1.86 -32.04 -14.65
CA ASN A 766 -0.56 -32.65 -14.38
C ASN A 766 -0.77 -34.00 -13.71
N VAL A 767 0.13 -34.96 -13.94
CA VAL A 767 0.10 -36.26 -13.28
C VAL A 767 1.44 -36.63 -12.70
N ILE A 768 1.42 -37.39 -11.61
CA ILE A 768 2.53 -38.21 -11.14
C ILE A 768 2.15 -39.66 -11.44
N ASP A 769 2.94 -40.32 -12.28
CA ASP A 769 2.70 -41.71 -12.67
C ASP A 769 3.24 -42.71 -11.62
N SER A 770 3.01 -44.00 -11.85
CA SER A 770 3.44 -45.10 -10.97
C SER A 770 4.96 -45.24 -10.83
N ASN A 771 5.75 -44.57 -11.69
CA ASN A 771 7.22 -44.49 -11.60
C ASN A 771 7.70 -43.23 -10.87
N GLY A 772 6.79 -42.35 -10.42
CA GLY A 772 7.11 -41.09 -9.75
C GLY A 772 7.41 -39.93 -10.68
N ASN A 773 7.12 -40.02 -11.99
CA ASN A 773 7.39 -38.94 -12.94
C ASN A 773 6.28 -37.89 -12.93
N TYR A 774 6.60 -36.65 -12.57
CA TYR A 774 5.68 -35.51 -12.70
C TYR A 774 5.71 -34.95 -14.13
N ARG A 775 4.54 -34.86 -14.79
CA ARG A 775 4.41 -34.24 -16.13
C ARG A 775 3.06 -33.57 -16.34
N THR A 776 3.05 -32.52 -17.16
CA THR A 776 1.83 -31.95 -17.72
C THR A 776 1.31 -32.83 -18.84
N ILE A 777 0.06 -33.29 -18.75
CA ILE A 777 -0.60 -34.11 -19.79
C ILE A 777 -1.47 -33.27 -20.73
N GLY A 778 -1.75 -32.02 -20.37
CA GLY A 778 -2.38 -31.03 -21.24
C GLY A 778 -2.98 -29.86 -20.46
N THR A 779 -3.65 -28.97 -21.19
CA THR A 779 -4.37 -27.81 -20.65
C THR A 779 -5.80 -27.81 -21.18
N THR A 780 -6.74 -27.35 -20.37
CA THR A 780 -8.13 -27.11 -20.77
C THR A 780 -8.59 -25.74 -20.28
N THR A 781 -9.75 -25.25 -20.71
CA THR A 781 -10.33 -23.98 -20.24
C THR A 781 -11.66 -24.28 -19.58
N SER A 782 -11.90 -23.73 -18.39
CA SER A 782 -13.20 -23.85 -17.76
C SER A 782 -14.26 -23.07 -18.54
N SER A 783 -15.51 -23.50 -18.41
CA SER A 783 -16.67 -22.78 -18.90
C SER A 783 -16.97 -21.55 -18.03
N SER A 784 -17.92 -20.71 -18.43
CA SER A 784 -18.42 -19.62 -17.57
C SER A 784 -19.18 -20.09 -16.32
N GLU A 785 -19.37 -21.39 -16.14
CA GLU A 785 -19.84 -22.01 -14.89
C GLU A 785 -18.68 -22.53 -14.03
N GLY A 786 -17.43 -22.29 -14.45
CA GLY A 786 -16.23 -22.75 -13.77
C GLY A 786 -15.90 -24.22 -14.04
N PHE A 787 -16.78 -24.99 -14.69
CA PHE A 787 -16.57 -26.41 -14.99
C PHE A 787 -15.55 -26.62 -16.13
N PHE A 788 -14.62 -27.55 -15.95
CA PHE A 788 -13.71 -28.03 -17.00
C PHE A 788 -13.72 -29.55 -17.13
N SER A 789 -13.30 -30.05 -18.29
CA SER A 789 -13.10 -31.47 -18.57
C SER A 789 -11.90 -31.66 -19.50
N TYR A 790 -11.13 -32.72 -19.28
CA TYR A 790 -9.98 -33.10 -20.09
C TYR A 790 -9.94 -34.62 -20.24
N THR A 791 -9.86 -35.11 -21.47
CA THR A 791 -9.80 -36.55 -21.76
C THR A 791 -8.40 -36.92 -22.22
N TRP A 792 -7.82 -37.93 -21.60
CA TRP A 792 -6.45 -38.38 -21.85
C TRP A 792 -6.35 -39.90 -21.73
N THR A 793 -5.44 -40.53 -22.48
CA THR A 793 -5.18 -41.98 -22.38
C THR A 793 -3.86 -42.20 -21.65
N PRO A 794 -3.88 -42.87 -20.47
CA PRO A 794 -2.67 -43.22 -19.75
C PRO A 794 -1.73 -44.11 -20.56
N ASP A 795 -0.43 -43.82 -20.46
CA ASP A 795 0.65 -44.43 -21.23
C ASP A 795 1.32 -45.62 -20.53
N ILE A 796 1.11 -45.75 -19.21
CA ILE A 796 1.53 -46.93 -18.41
C ILE A 796 0.41 -47.39 -17.47
N ALA A 797 0.51 -48.63 -16.99
CA ALA A 797 -0.35 -49.14 -15.92
C ALA A 797 0.12 -48.71 -14.53
N GLY A 798 -0.77 -48.82 -13.54
CA GLY A 798 -0.51 -48.47 -12.14
C GLY A 798 -1.28 -47.24 -11.66
N GLU A 799 -0.91 -46.76 -10.47
CA GLU A 799 -1.53 -45.60 -9.84
C GLU A 799 -1.05 -44.29 -10.46
N TYR A 800 -1.97 -43.34 -10.60
CA TYR A 800 -1.70 -41.97 -11.00
C TYR A 800 -2.26 -41.01 -9.96
N GLN A 801 -1.46 -40.03 -9.55
CA GLN A 801 -1.96 -38.83 -8.89
C GLN A 801 -2.20 -37.77 -9.96
N VAL A 802 -3.38 -37.16 -9.98
CA VAL A 802 -3.75 -36.10 -10.92
C VAL A 802 -3.89 -34.77 -10.18
N TYR A 803 -3.37 -33.72 -10.79
CA TYR A 803 -3.49 -32.34 -10.32
C TYR A 803 -4.18 -31.50 -11.38
N ALA A 804 -5.19 -30.73 -10.98
CA ALA A 804 -5.68 -29.61 -11.76
C ALA A 804 -5.16 -28.33 -11.12
N ILE A 805 -4.48 -27.49 -11.91
CA ILE A 805 -3.84 -26.27 -11.42
C ILE A 805 -4.33 -25.09 -12.27
N PHE A 806 -4.88 -24.09 -11.59
CA PHE A 806 -5.04 -22.75 -12.14
C PHE A 806 -3.90 -21.89 -11.57
N GLU A 807 -3.00 -21.43 -12.43
CA GLU A 807 -1.80 -20.67 -12.00
C GLU A 807 -2.14 -19.27 -11.47
N GLY A 808 -3.35 -18.78 -11.73
CA GLY A 808 -3.76 -17.40 -11.47
C GLY A 808 -3.91 -16.61 -12.77
N SER A 809 -4.30 -15.35 -12.62
CA SER A 809 -4.54 -14.38 -13.69
C SER A 809 -4.34 -12.97 -13.14
N ASN A 810 -4.62 -11.93 -13.93
CA ASN A 810 -4.59 -10.57 -13.43
C ASN A 810 -5.72 -10.29 -12.42
N GLY A 811 -6.86 -10.99 -12.54
CA GLY A 811 -7.98 -10.89 -11.61
C GLY A 811 -7.95 -11.87 -10.43
N TYR A 812 -7.15 -12.93 -10.48
CA TYR A 812 -7.20 -14.02 -9.50
C TYR A 812 -5.83 -14.56 -9.09
N TYR A 813 -5.68 -14.88 -7.80
CA TYR A 813 -4.63 -15.77 -7.32
C TYR A 813 -4.90 -17.22 -7.75
N GLY A 814 -3.81 -17.98 -7.91
CA GLY A 814 -3.88 -19.37 -8.35
C GLY A 814 -4.47 -20.31 -7.30
N SER A 815 -4.89 -21.50 -7.72
CA SER A 815 -5.34 -22.58 -6.86
C SER A 815 -5.12 -23.94 -7.53
N ARG A 816 -5.10 -25.01 -6.73
CA ARG A 816 -4.94 -26.38 -7.24
C ARG A 816 -5.75 -27.38 -6.44
N ALA A 817 -6.10 -28.49 -7.08
CA ALA A 817 -6.62 -29.68 -6.43
C ALA A 817 -5.90 -30.94 -6.91
N GLN A 818 -5.93 -31.96 -6.06
CA GLN A 818 -5.35 -33.28 -6.32
C GLN A 818 -6.44 -34.36 -6.21
N ASN A 819 -6.34 -35.39 -7.03
CA ASN A 819 -7.06 -36.66 -6.89
C ASN A 819 -6.16 -37.81 -7.37
N ALA A 820 -6.65 -39.04 -7.38
CA ALA A 820 -5.92 -40.20 -7.88
C ALA A 820 -6.84 -41.18 -8.60
N PHE A 821 -6.27 -42.02 -9.47
CA PHE A 821 -6.95 -43.13 -10.10
C PHE A 821 -5.94 -44.24 -10.44
N VAL A 822 -6.44 -45.44 -10.74
CA VAL A 822 -5.59 -46.61 -11.05
C VAL A 822 -5.87 -47.11 -12.45
N VAL A 823 -4.82 -47.42 -13.19
CA VAL A 823 -4.88 -48.09 -14.49
C VAL A 823 -4.48 -49.55 -14.30
N GLU A 824 -5.35 -50.48 -14.69
CA GLU A 824 -5.07 -51.91 -14.57
C GLU A 824 -3.88 -52.31 -15.42
N GLU A 825 -3.10 -53.29 -14.97
CA GLU A 825 -2.10 -53.90 -15.84
C GLU A 825 -2.77 -54.50 -17.07
N GLN A 826 -2.09 -54.41 -18.21
CA GLN A 826 -2.54 -55.06 -19.43
C GLN A 826 -2.77 -56.54 -19.10
N ALA A 827 -4.02 -57.01 -19.26
CA ALA A 827 -4.32 -58.43 -19.17
C ALA A 827 -3.35 -59.14 -20.12
N SER A 828 -2.45 -59.97 -19.56
CA SER A 828 -1.61 -60.86 -20.35
C SER A 828 -2.54 -61.56 -21.33
N PRO A 829 -2.24 -61.62 -22.64
CA PRO A 829 -3.11 -62.30 -23.58
C PRO A 829 -3.36 -63.69 -23.01
N THR A 830 -4.62 -63.95 -22.60
CA THR A 830 -5.03 -65.30 -22.28
C THR A 830 -4.67 -66.07 -23.53
N SER A 831 -3.74 -67.02 -23.43
CA SER A 831 -3.41 -67.92 -24.53
C SER A 831 -4.75 -68.34 -25.10
N THR A 832 -5.01 -67.99 -26.36
CA THR A 832 -6.20 -68.47 -27.04
C THR A 832 -6.16 -69.96 -26.84
N VAL A 833 -7.10 -70.50 -26.07
CA VAL A 833 -7.35 -71.94 -26.12
C VAL A 833 -7.74 -72.13 -27.56
N GLN A 834 -6.77 -72.64 -28.34
CA GLN A 834 -6.99 -73.13 -29.68
C GLN A 834 -8.30 -73.93 -29.60
N PRO A 835 -9.29 -73.68 -30.47
CA PRO A 835 -10.53 -74.44 -30.41
C PRO A 835 -10.13 -75.90 -30.36
N THR A 836 -10.45 -76.59 -29.26
CA THR A 836 -10.42 -78.03 -29.24
C THR A 836 -11.34 -78.41 -30.38
N VAL A 837 -10.74 -78.81 -31.49
CA VAL A 837 -11.42 -79.53 -32.55
C VAL A 837 -12.11 -80.65 -31.82
N ALA A 838 -13.44 -80.53 -31.67
CA ALA A 838 -14.25 -81.65 -31.30
C ALA A 838 -14.04 -82.65 -32.43
N ASN A 839 -13.11 -83.59 -32.23
CA ASN A 839 -13.05 -84.74 -33.08
C ASN A 839 -14.46 -85.34 -33.07
N PRO A 840 -15.07 -85.56 -34.25
CA PRO A 840 -16.34 -86.27 -34.31
C PRO A 840 -16.19 -87.57 -33.49
N PRO A 841 -17.22 -88.01 -32.77
CA PRO A 841 -17.10 -89.11 -31.81
C PRO A 841 -16.70 -90.40 -32.54
N TYR A 842 -15.39 -90.64 -32.64
CA TYR A 842 -14.81 -91.83 -33.26
C TYR A 842 -15.27 -93.10 -32.52
N GLU A 843 -15.65 -92.98 -31.25
CA GLU A 843 -16.26 -94.04 -30.46
C GLU A 843 -17.65 -94.44 -30.98
N THR A 844 -18.46 -93.53 -31.52
CA THR A 844 -19.74 -93.91 -32.15
C THR A 844 -19.55 -94.60 -33.50
N TYR A 845 -18.50 -94.25 -34.26
CA TYR A 845 -18.17 -94.96 -35.50
C TYR A 845 -17.53 -96.33 -35.25
N ILE A 846 -16.72 -96.51 -34.21
CA ILE A 846 -16.15 -97.82 -33.84
C ILE A 846 -17.20 -98.74 -33.22
N ILE A 847 -18.15 -98.22 -32.43
CA ILE A 847 -19.25 -99.02 -31.89
C ILE A 847 -20.25 -99.39 -32.98
N ALA A 848 -20.59 -98.47 -33.90
CA ALA A 848 -21.48 -98.75 -35.03
C ALA A 848 -20.84 -99.72 -36.05
N MET A 849 -19.53 -99.59 -36.32
CA MET A 849 -18.79 -100.51 -37.20
C MET A 849 -18.53 -101.87 -36.53
N GLY A 850 -18.30 -101.90 -35.21
CA GLY A 850 -18.19 -103.13 -34.42
C GLY A 850 -19.50 -103.92 -34.36
N ILE A 851 -20.64 -103.25 -34.18
CA ILE A 851 -21.98 -103.88 -34.23
C ILE A 851 -22.30 -104.36 -35.64
N ALA A 852 -21.98 -103.58 -36.68
CA ALA A 852 -22.19 -103.99 -38.08
C ALA A 852 -21.33 -105.22 -38.48
N ILE A 853 -20.09 -105.32 -37.99
CA ILE A 853 -19.20 -106.47 -38.22
C ILE A 853 -19.70 -107.72 -37.46
N ILE A 854 -20.19 -107.57 -36.23
CA ILE A 854 -20.77 -108.68 -35.46
C ILE A 854 -22.06 -109.20 -36.10
N VAL A 855 -22.92 -108.31 -36.62
CA VAL A 855 -24.15 -108.70 -37.35
C VAL A 855 -23.81 -109.34 -38.71
N ALA A 856 -22.79 -108.85 -39.42
CA ALA A 856 -22.32 -109.46 -40.66
C ALA A 856 -21.69 -110.85 -40.44
N LEU A 857 -20.93 -111.04 -39.36
CA LEU A 857 -20.37 -112.34 -38.97
C LEU A 857 -21.46 -113.31 -38.47
N ALA A 858 -22.48 -112.84 -37.76
CA ALA A 858 -23.63 -113.65 -37.35
C ALA A 858 -24.47 -114.10 -38.57
N LEU A 859 -24.70 -113.22 -39.55
CA LEU A 859 -25.40 -113.58 -40.80
C LEU A 859 -24.56 -114.51 -41.70
N ALA A 860 -23.23 -114.34 -41.74
CA ALA A 860 -22.33 -115.26 -42.44
C ALA A 860 -22.30 -116.65 -41.77
N THR A 861 -22.37 -116.72 -40.43
CA THR A 861 -22.41 -117.99 -39.69
C THR A 861 -23.75 -118.72 -39.88
N VAL A 862 -24.87 -117.99 -39.97
CA VAL A 862 -26.21 -118.56 -40.30
C VAL A 862 -26.31 -119.00 -41.76
N LEU A 863 -25.60 -118.37 -42.68
CA LEU A 863 -25.53 -118.78 -44.10
C LEU A 863 -24.58 -119.97 -44.33
N ILE A 864 -23.52 -120.12 -43.53
CA ILE A 864 -22.58 -121.27 -43.60
C ILE A 864 -23.18 -122.53 -42.94
N LEU A 865 -24.10 -122.40 -41.98
CA LEU A 865 -24.80 -123.53 -41.35
C LEU A 865 -26.02 -124.06 -42.13
N ARG A 866 -26.24 -123.58 -43.37
CA ARG A 866 -27.33 -124.06 -44.26
C ARG A 866 -26.80 -124.82 -45.48
N LYS A 867 -26.00 -125.87 -45.26
CA LYS A 867 -25.93 -127.03 -46.17
C LYS A 867 -26.06 -128.33 -45.36
N LYS A 868 -27.23 -128.96 -45.57
CA LYS A 868 -27.80 -130.25 -45.13
C LYS A 868 -26.81 -131.45 -45.17
N PRO A 869 -27.09 -132.58 -44.50
CA PRO A 869 -28.36 -133.06 -43.90
C PRO A 869 -28.43 -133.04 -42.38
#